data_AF-A0A6L4YU10-F1
#
_entry.id   AF-A0A6L4YU10-F1
#
_cell.length_a   1.000
_cell.length_b   1.000
_cell.length_c   1.000
_cell.angle_alpha   90.00
_cell.angle_beta   90.00
_cell.angle_gamma   90.00
#
_symmetry.space_group_name_H-M   'P 1'
#
loop_
_entity.id
_entity.type
_entity.pdbx_description
1 polymer ?
#
loop_
_entity_poly.entity_id
_entity_poly.type
_entity_poly.pdbx_seq_one_letter_code
_entity_poly.pdbx_strand_id
1 'polypeptide(L)'
;MITCGLIRIKLITFAEHDSYTETYPKPMKRIFTLLTLLLIIAANVPAQNTHYMRVKIQLKDGDITRLAKAGIPMDAGIYNNKEGYYQAEISDQDYTKVRSLGFNTEVLVDDLSSWYASRNQGLDPEQIKQTAMRATSDYPVPIDFELGSCGGFCTIEECYAHLDHMADLYPELITVKQEISTTTTILGEPIYYVKISDNPNVAEDEPQVLYTGMHHAREPIGMQHLLYYMYYILEHYNTDPELRQLIDNTEMYFVPIINVDGYQYNITTDPNGGGMWRKNRHNNGDGSFGIDINRNYGFFWGYDDEGSSPFTYDETYRGTAPFSEPETQVMKEFCETHDFKIALNYHSHANLLLYPWGYTPEPCPDDNVFAEYSRRMTADNQYTYGAGSTTIYPTNGGSDDWMYGEQSTKNKILSYTPEVGNNNDGFWPQVSRIIPLCQENMLQSLLAAKLSGSYAELEDNTPLIIPEKQYKAYFALTRLGQTNGTYTISIEPLGDDFVSVGDPVVIDNLSVLQTANDSIPFELGDNVANGDTIRFVLAFDNGYYVTRDTVEKYYGTPVVVLYDDFPDTDKWNGNWGLYSMFPFSAPYSMADSPFGNYANNTNNSTTLIESVSLANASVAVLNFYARWRIEPGYDYVQVKISANNGSTWTPLTGKYTHPGTDNQLPGQPLYDGIVNSWVREEINISEYAGQDIKIRFTLRSDGGTIADGYFFDNLGVTMIDVTTGVQTPETYSDFFISEPRPNPAEDMTVISYNLTDYSGNTGITISDLTGKLIRVIPLKDAKGDIEINTSQLKPGMYLLSIRQGEYKSRSVKLIKR
;
A
#
# COMPACT_ATOMS: atom_id res chain seq x y z
N MET A 1 46.50 50.42 -13.35
CA MET A 1 47.76 50.61 -14.10
C MET A 1 47.63 49.84 -15.41
N ILE A 2 47.87 50.54 -16.51
CA ILE A 2 47.71 50.10 -17.90
C ILE A 2 49.04 49.54 -18.40
N THR A 3 49.02 48.44 -19.15
CA THR A 3 49.99 48.04 -20.22
C THR A 3 49.39 46.80 -20.90
N CYS A 4 48.72 46.87 -22.06
CA CYS A 4 49.15 47.18 -23.44
C CYS A 4 49.96 46.05 -24.12
N GLY A 5 49.41 45.51 -25.21
CA GLY A 5 50.07 44.53 -26.09
C GLY A 5 49.19 44.06 -27.27
N LEU A 6 49.00 44.92 -28.27
CA LEU A 6 48.40 44.62 -29.58
C LEU A 6 49.37 43.86 -30.50
N ILE A 7 48.87 42.93 -31.32
CA ILE A 7 49.53 42.51 -32.57
C ILE A 7 48.54 42.57 -33.76
N ARG A 8 49.05 43.15 -34.86
CA ARG A 8 48.36 43.63 -36.07
C ARG A 8 48.17 42.56 -37.15
N ILE A 9 47.08 42.72 -37.89
CA ILE A 9 46.80 42.19 -39.24
C ILE A 9 47.71 42.89 -40.28
N LYS A 10 48.18 42.16 -41.31
CA LYS A 10 48.75 42.74 -42.53
C LYS A 10 48.25 42.00 -43.78
N LEU A 11 47.45 42.70 -44.58
CA LEU A 11 47.05 42.38 -45.95
C LEU A 11 48.24 42.51 -46.90
N ILE A 12 48.30 41.62 -47.91
CA ILE A 12 49.20 41.70 -49.06
C ILE A 12 48.33 41.85 -50.33
N THR A 13 48.67 42.84 -51.15
CA THR A 13 48.16 43.08 -52.51
C THR A 13 49.33 43.21 -53.49
N PHE A 14 49.02 43.14 -54.81
CA PHE A 14 49.80 43.32 -56.06
C PHE A 14 49.80 42.01 -56.91
N ALA A 15 49.62 41.98 -58.23
CA ALA A 15 49.35 42.97 -59.28
C ALA A 15 48.83 42.24 -60.55
N GLU A 16 48.30 43.00 -61.52
CA GLU A 16 47.72 42.60 -62.82
C GLU A 16 48.74 42.16 -63.90
N HIS A 17 48.30 41.32 -64.87
CA HIS A 17 48.59 41.48 -66.31
C HIS A 17 47.69 40.59 -67.21
N ASP A 18 46.99 41.25 -68.16
CA ASP A 18 46.63 40.94 -69.57
C ASP A 18 46.83 39.50 -70.13
N SER A 19 46.07 38.93 -71.07
CA SER A 19 45.02 39.35 -72.03
C SER A 19 44.50 38.09 -72.75
N TYR A 20 43.24 38.07 -73.21
CA TYR A 20 42.79 37.72 -74.58
C TYR A 20 41.27 37.44 -74.61
N THR A 21 40.66 37.97 -75.66
CA THR A 21 39.24 38.21 -75.93
C THR A 21 38.55 37.06 -76.64
N GLU A 22 37.29 36.77 -76.29
CA GLU A 22 36.26 36.35 -77.27
C GLU A 22 34.83 36.68 -76.77
N THR A 23 33.92 36.86 -77.72
CA THR A 23 32.82 37.84 -77.72
C THR A 23 31.40 37.27 -77.56
N TYR A 24 30.61 37.86 -76.64
CA TYR A 24 29.12 38.01 -76.52
C TYR A 24 28.18 36.76 -76.44
N PRO A 25 26.94 36.84 -75.88
CA PRO A 25 26.25 37.95 -75.18
C PRO A 25 25.64 37.59 -73.79
N LYS A 26 25.40 38.61 -72.93
CA LYS A 26 24.39 38.56 -71.84
C LYS A 26 22.99 38.56 -72.47
N PRO A 27 21.93 37.93 -71.91
CA PRO A 27 21.54 38.15 -70.50
C PRO A 27 20.87 36.96 -69.77
N MET A 28 21.05 36.82 -68.46
CA MET A 28 20.03 36.21 -67.59
C MET A 28 20.26 36.57 -66.10
N LYS A 29 20.03 37.84 -65.75
CA LYS A 29 19.86 38.30 -64.35
C LYS A 29 18.48 37.93 -63.78
N ARG A 30 17.97 36.72 -64.09
CA ARG A 30 16.67 36.22 -63.58
C ARG A 30 16.70 34.78 -63.05
N ILE A 31 17.82 34.06 -63.12
CA ILE A 31 17.93 32.69 -62.59
C ILE A 31 18.59 32.65 -61.21
N PHE A 32 19.45 33.63 -60.87
CA PHE A 32 20.08 33.66 -59.54
C PHE A 32 19.16 34.12 -58.42
N THR A 33 18.10 34.88 -58.71
CA THR A 33 17.13 35.32 -57.70
C THR A 33 16.09 34.24 -57.38
N LEU A 34 15.80 33.32 -58.32
CA LEU A 34 14.90 32.19 -58.08
C LEU A 34 15.55 31.07 -57.27
N LEU A 35 16.87 30.83 -57.44
CA LEU A 35 17.59 29.80 -56.67
C LEU A 35 17.82 30.19 -55.20
N THR A 36 18.05 31.47 -54.89
CA THR A 36 18.05 31.94 -53.48
C THR A 36 16.64 32.03 -52.89
N LEU A 37 15.58 32.22 -53.67
CA LEU A 37 14.21 32.15 -53.14
C LEU A 37 13.78 30.70 -52.88
N LEU A 38 14.20 29.72 -53.70
CA LEU A 38 13.94 28.29 -53.48
C LEU A 38 14.77 27.69 -52.34
N LEU A 39 15.97 28.20 -52.07
CA LEU A 39 16.78 27.80 -50.90
C LEU A 39 16.31 28.44 -49.58
N ILE A 40 15.61 29.59 -49.62
CA ILE A 40 15.00 30.21 -48.44
C ILE A 40 13.59 29.65 -48.14
N ILE A 41 12.91 29.07 -49.14
CA ILE A 41 11.61 28.39 -48.95
C ILE A 41 11.81 26.93 -48.48
N ALA A 42 12.99 26.33 -48.66
CA ALA A 42 13.31 24.99 -48.14
C ALA A 42 13.80 24.97 -46.67
N ALA A 43 13.97 26.14 -46.03
CA ALA A 43 14.43 26.27 -44.64
C ALA A 43 13.31 26.67 -43.66
N ASN A 44 12.06 26.70 -44.12
CA ASN A 44 10.87 26.85 -43.27
C ASN A 44 9.81 25.85 -43.74
N VAL A 45 10.10 24.56 -43.62
CA VAL A 45 9.00 23.65 -43.29
C VAL A 45 8.69 24.01 -41.84
N PRO A 46 7.52 24.61 -41.51
CA PRO A 46 7.14 24.71 -40.11
C PRO A 46 7.23 23.29 -39.57
N ALA A 47 7.99 23.08 -38.49
CA ALA A 47 7.87 21.85 -37.73
C ALA A 47 6.37 21.67 -37.51
N GLN A 48 5.81 20.65 -38.15
CA GLN A 48 4.39 20.39 -38.06
C GLN A 48 4.20 19.95 -36.61
N ASN A 49 3.82 20.86 -35.72
CA ASN A 49 3.47 20.52 -34.36
C ASN A 49 2.45 19.39 -34.45
N THR A 50 2.83 18.20 -33.98
CA THR A 50 1.94 17.06 -33.95
C THR A 50 0.74 17.47 -33.11
N HIS A 51 -0.42 17.50 -33.74
CA HIS A 51 -1.67 17.85 -33.07
C HIS A 51 -2.19 16.61 -32.34
N TYR A 52 -2.55 16.81 -31.07
CA TYR A 52 -3.06 15.76 -30.19
C TYR A 52 -4.46 16.10 -29.72
N MET A 53 -5.31 15.08 -29.67
CA MET A 53 -6.72 15.18 -29.36
C MET A 53 -7.15 14.11 -28.36
N ARG A 54 -8.25 14.38 -27.65
CA ARG A 54 -8.93 13.38 -26.81
C ARG A 54 -10.12 12.82 -27.56
N VAL A 55 -10.16 11.50 -27.71
CA VAL A 55 -11.14 10.80 -28.53
C VAL A 55 -11.79 9.69 -27.74
N LYS A 56 -13.11 9.64 -27.77
CA LYS A 56 -13.90 8.49 -27.33
C LYS A 56 -14.03 7.49 -28.47
N ILE A 57 -13.46 6.30 -28.30
CA ILE A 57 -13.47 5.20 -29.26
C ILE A 57 -14.47 4.14 -28.75
N GLN A 58 -15.53 3.88 -29.51
CA GLN A 58 -16.52 2.87 -29.13
C GLN A 58 -15.97 1.46 -29.35
N LEU A 59 -16.11 0.58 -28.37
CA LEU A 59 -15.50 -0.76 -28.35
C LEU A 59 -16.54 -1.89 -28.32
N LYS A 60 -16.11 -3.05 -28.81
CA LYS A 60 -16.73 -4.37 -28.70
C LYS A 60 -15.70 -5.38 -28.19
N ASP A 61 -16.13 -6.59 -27.86
CA ASP A 61 -15.23 -7.65 -27.38
C ASP A 61 -14.05 -7.88 -28.34
N GLY A 62 -12.82 -7.84 -27.80
CA GLY A 62 -11.57 -8.03 -28.55
C GLY A 62 -11.01 -6.79 -29.26
N ASP A 63 -11.69 -5.64 -29.20
CA ASP A 63 -11.26 -4.42 -29.89
C ASP A 63 -10.03 -3.76 -29.25
N ILE A 64 -9.83 -3.88 -27.94
CA ILE A 64 -8.64 -3.36 -27.24
C ILE A 64 -7.36 -3.98 -27.80
N THR A 65 -7.31 -5.31 -27.94
CA THR A 65 -6.17 -6.00 -28.55
C THR A 65 -5.93 -5.54 -29.99
N ARG A 66 -6.99 -5.20 -30.72
CA ARG A 66 -6.89 -4.71 -32.10
C ARG A 66 -6.33 -3.29 -32.19
N LEU A 67 -6.64 -2.42 -31.21
CA LEU A 67 -6.03 -1.10 -31.09
C LEU A 67 -4.56 -1.19 -30.69
N ALA A 68 -4.22 -2.02 -29.69
CA ALA A 68 -2.84 -2.28 -29.27
C ALA A 68 -1.98 -2.81 -30.43
N LYS A 69 -2.47 -3.80 -31.18
CA LYS A 69 -1.83 -4.33 -32.40
C LYS A 69 -1.63 -3.30 -33.50
N ALA A 70 -2.46 -2.27 -33.51
CA ALA A 70 -2.29 -1.16 -34.43
C ALA A 70 -1.28 -0.14 -33.91
N GLY A 71 -0.62 -0.35 -32.77
CA GLY A 71 0.34 0.59 -32.19
C GLY A 71 -0.30 1.82 -31.54
N ILE A 72 -1.61 1.78 -31.26
CA ILE A 72 -2.28 2.85 -30.50
C ILE A 72 -1.83 2.76 -29.05
N PRO A 73 -1.34 3.86 -28.43
CA PRO A 73 -0.91 3.84 -27.04
C PRO A 73 -2.12 3.57 -26.13
N MET A 74 -2.05 2.46 -25.39
CA MET A 74 -3.12 2.01 -24.50
C MET A 74 -2.92 2.49 -23.05
N ASP A 75 -1.75 3.04 -22.73
CA ASP A 75 -1.40 3.71 -21.47
C ASP A 75 -1.87 5.17 -21.41
N ALA A 76 -2.26 5.72 -22.55
CA ALA A 76 -2.70 7.10 -22.70
C ALA A 76 -4.22 7.27 -22.62
N GLY A 77 -4.94 6.32 -22.02
CA GLY A 77 -6.38 6.32 -22.05
C GLY A 77 -7.06 5.38 -21.07
N ILE A 78 -8.39 5.49 -21.00
CA ILE A 78 -9.21 4.79 -20.00
C ILE A 78 -10.28 3.96 -20.68
N TYR A 79 -10.37 2.70 -20.24
CA TYR A 79 -11.42 1.78 -20.64
C TYR A 79 -12.62 1.90 -19.69
N ASN A 80 -13.79 2.23 -20.25
CA ASN A 80 -15.05 2.25 -19.54
C ASN A 80 -15.87 1.01 -19.92
N ASN A 81 -15.74 -0.06 -19.14
CA ASN A 81 -16.39 -1.36 -19.40
C ASN A 81 -17.92 -1.25 -19.36
N LYS A 82 -18.44 -0.32 -18.54
CA LYS A 82 -19.88 -0.13 -18.34
C LYS A 82 -20.56 0.47 -19.56
N GLU A 83 -19.89 1.41 -20.22
CA GLU A 83 -20.40 2.11 -21.40
C GLU A 83 -19.81 1.60 -22.73
N GLY A 84 -18.81 0.70 -22.66
CA GLY A 84 -18.22 0.04 -23.83
C GLY A 84 -17.38 0.96 -24.70
N TYR A 85 -16.54 1.83 -24.12
CA TYR A 85 -15.64 2.71 -24.89
C TYR A 85 -14.25 2.82 -24.27
N TYR A 86 -13.28 3.23 -25.08
CA TYR A 86 -11.94 3.63 -24.67
C TYR A 86 -11.75 5.11 -25.00
N GLN A 87 -11.45 5.92 -23.98
CA GLN A 87 -11.08 7.32 -24.17
C GLN A 87 -9.57 7.41 -24.30
N ALA A 88 -9.08 7.88 -25.44
CA ALA A 88 -7.66 7.94 -25.76
C ALA A 88 -7.19 9.37 -26.01
N GLU A 89 -5.99 9.71 -25.54
CA GLU A 89 -5.26 10.93 -25.93
C GLU A 89 -4.24 10.59 -27.00
N ILE A 90 -4.56 10.92 -28.26
CA ILE A 90 -3.86 10.40 -29.44
C ILE A 90 -3.54 11.50 -30.44
N SER A 91 -2.51 11.26 -31.24
CA SER A 91 -2.11 12.15 -32.33
C SER A 91 -3.11 12.12 -33.49
N ASP A 92 -3.08 13.13 -34.38
CA ASP A 92 -3.81 13.10 -35.67
C ASP A 92 -3.54 11.83 -36.49
N GLN A 93 -2.31 11.33 -36.42
CA GLN A 93 -1.88 10.12 -37.13
C GLN A 93 -2.56 8.88 -36.56
N ASP A 94 -2.54 8.74 -35.24
CA ASP A 94 -3.22 7.65 -34.53
C ASP A 94 -4.74 7.73 -34.71
N TYR A 95 -5.31 8.93 -34.68
CA TYR A 95 -6.73 9.12 -34.97
C TYR A 95 -7.08 8.62 -36.37
N THR A 96 -6.27 8.96 -37.38
CA THR A 96 -6.44 8.45 -38.75
C THR A 96 -6.37 6.93 -38.80
N LYS A 97 -5.44 6.33 -38.04
CA LYS A 97 -5.27 4.88 -37.91
C LYS A 97 -6.51 4.22 -37.28
N VAL A 98 -7.00 4.74 -36.16
CA VAL A 98 -8.23 4.29 -35.49
C VAL A 98 -9.43 4.34 -36.45
N ARG A 99 -9.61 5.45 -37.18
CA ARG A 99 -10.67 5.58 -38.19
C ARG A 99 -10.53 4.57 -39.33
N SER A 100 -9.30 4.32 -39.80
CA SER A 100 -9.03 3.35 -40.88
C SER A 100 -9.34 1.91 -40.49
N LEU A 101 -9.25 1.58 -39.20
CA LEU A 101 -9.65 0.28 -38.63
C LEU A 101 -11.17 0.11 -38.52
N GLY A 102 -11.95 1.17 -38.80
CA GLY A 102 -13.41 1.14 -38.81
C GLY A 102 -14.05 1.41 -37.44
N PHE A 103 -13.30 1.94 -36.48
CA PHE A 103 -13.85 2.33 -35.18
C PHE A 103 -14.76 3.55 -35.27
N ASN A 104 -15.84 3.54 -34.50
CA ASN A 104 -16.66 4.73 -34.30
C ASN A 104 -16.01 5.59 -33.22
N THR A 105 -15.90 6.89 -33.49
CA THR A 105 -15.12 7.81 -32.66
C THR A 105 -15.84 9.14 -32.50
N GLU A 106 -15.70 9.75 -31.33
CA GLU A 106 -16.15 11.11 -31.02
C GLU A 106 -14.95 11.90 -30.48
N VAL A 107 -14.65 13.06 -31.08
CA VAL A 107 -13.60 13.95 -30.58
C VAL A 107 -14.18 14.76 -29.41
N LEU A 108 -13.61 14.60 -28.23
CA LEU A 108 -14.03 15.26 -26.99
C LEU A 108 -13.26 16.57 -26.77
N VAL A 109 -11.97 16.56 -27.09
CA VAL A 109 -11.07 17.73 -27.06
C VAL A 109 -10.27 17.69 -28.35
N ASP A 110 -10.36 18.75 -29.14
CA ASP A 110 -9.68 18.85 -30.45
C ASP A 110 -8.19 19.11 -30.26
N ASP A 111 -7.84 20.14 -29.48
CA ASP A 111 -6.46 20.52 -29.19
C ASP A 111 -6.15 20.35 -27.71
N LEU A 112 -5.42 19.27 -27.37
CA LEU A 112 -5.07 18.95 -25.99
C LEU A 112 -4.13 19.97 -25.36
N SER A 113 -3.10 20.43 -26.08
CA SER A 113 -2.14 21.41 -25.57
C SER A 113 -2.86 22.69 -25.14
N SER A 114 -3.69 23.24 -26.03
CA SER A 114 -4.48 24.45 -25.75
C SER A 114 -5.48 24.21 -24.62
N TRP A 115 -6.11 23.03 -24.58
CA TRP A 115 -7.05 22.67 -23.52
C TRP A 115 -6.36 22.64 -22.16
N TYR A 116 -5.24 21.93 -22.03
CA TYR A 116 -4.46 21.85 -20.78
C TYR A 116 -4.03 23.24 -20.31
N ALA A 117 -3.44 24.05 -21.19
CA ALA A 117 -3.04 25.42 -20.87
C ALA A 117 -4.24 26.29 -20.44
N SER A 118 -5.41 26.12 -21.07
CA SER A 118 -6.60 26.90 -20.75
C SER A 118 -7.13 26.66 -19.33
N ARG A 119 -6.90 25.47 -18.75
CA ARG A 119 -7.34 25.14 -17.38
C ARG A 119 -6.63 25.96 -16.31
N ASN A 120 -5.45 26.49 -16.62
CA ASN A 120 -4.66 27.30 -15.70
C ASN A 120 -4.96 28.81 -15.80
N GLN A 121 -5.86 29.23 -16.71
CA GLN A 121 -6.19 30.65 -16.87
C GLN A 121 -6.82 31.23 -15.60
N GLY A 122 -6.20 32.29 -15.08
CA GLY A 122 -6.67 32.99 -13.87
C GLY A 122 -6.30 32.31 -12.55
N LEU A 123 -5.50 31.25 -12.58
CA LEU A 123 -4.92 30.64 -11.39
C LEU A 123 -3.53 31.24 -11.11
N ASP A 124 -3.28 31.51 -9.83
CA ASP A 124 -1.99 32.00 -9.33
C ASP A 124 -1.29 30.85 -8.56
N PRO A 125 -0.19 30.30 -9.09
CA PRO A 125 0.55 29.21 -8.43
C PRO A 125 0.98 29.56 -7.00
N GLU A 126 1.40 30.79 -6.74
CA GLU A 126 1.83 31.21 -5.40
C GLU A 126 0.64 31.19 -4.42
N GLN A 127 -0.50 31.73 -4.84
CA GLN A 127 -1.72 31.69 -4.02
C GLN A 127 -2.17 30.24 -3.72
N ILE A 128 -2.03 29.34 -4.70
CA ILE A 128 -2.34 27.92 -4.55
C ILE A 128 -1.41 27.28 -3.53
N LYS A 129 -0.09 27.46 -3.67
CA LYS A 129 0.90 26.99 -2.69
C LYS A 129 0.56 27.49 -1.29
N GLN A 130 0.35 28.80 -1.12
CA GLN A 130 0.01 29.41 0.17
C GLN A 130 -1.30 28.87 0.76
N THR A 131 -2.25 28.47 -0.08
CA THR A 131 -3.50 27.83 0.37
C THR A 131 -3.22 26.41 0.84
N ALA A 132 -2.45 25.64 0.08
CA ALA A 132 -2.07 24.27 0.43
C ALA A 132 -1.22 24.21 1.72
N MET A 133 -0.28 25.14 1.92
CA MET A 133 0.51 25.27 3.15
C MET A 133 -0.33 25.51 4.41
N ARG A 134 -1.55 26.05 4.26
CA ARG A 134 -2.48 26.29 5.39
C ARG A 134 -3.43 25.13 5.62
N ALA A 135 -3.51 24.18 4.69
CA ALA A 135 -4.35 23.00 4.83
C ALA A 135 -3.64 21.98 5.75
N THR A 136 -4.43 21.28 6.56
CA THR A 136 -3.90 20.14 7.32
C THR A 136 -3.65 18.98 6.35
N SER A 137 -2.45 18.41 6.41
CA SER A 137 -2.05 17.22 5.66
C SER A 137 -1.03 16.45 6.48
N ASP A 138 -1.02 15.12 6.36
CA ASP A 138 0.01 14.26 6.94
C ASP A 138 1.38 14.51 6.29
N TYR A 139 1.38 15.05 5.07
CA TYR A 139 2.56 15.49 4.34
C TYR A 139 2.43 17.00 4.06
N PRO A 140 2.76 17.89 5.01
CA PRO A 140 2.72 19.33 4.79
C PRO A 140 3.63 19.76 3.63
N VAL A 141 3.20 20.80 2.91
CA VAL A 141 3.98 21.39 1.80
C VAL A 141 5.33 21.90 2.32
N PRO A 142 6.46 21.42 1.77
CA PRO A 142 7.78 21.91 2.17
C PRO A 142 7.93 23.41 1.90
N ILE A 143 8.71 24.09 2.73
CA ILE A 143 8.89 25.54 2.70
C ILE A 143 9.51 25.99 1.38
N ASP A 144 10.57 25.28 0.95
CA ASP A 144 11.38 25.66 -0.22
C ASP A 144 10.90 24.99 -1.54
N PHE A 145 9.85 24.17 -1.48
CA PHE A 145 9.21 23.60 -2.68
C PHE A 145 8.42 24.67 -3.43
N GLU A 146 8.60 24.79 -4.75
CA GLU A 146 7.87 25.74 -5.58
C GLU A 146 7.15 25.07 -6.76
N LEU A 147 6.03 25.67 -7.18
CA LEU A 147 5.36 25.34 -8.43
C LEU A 147 6.09 26.05 -9.58
N GLY A 148 6.34 25.34 -10.67
CA GLY A 148 7.17 25.86 -11.76
C GLY A 148 6.43 26.68 -12.81
N SER A 149 7.21 27.29 -13.72
CA SER A 149 6.69 28.25 -14.70
C SER A 149 6.02 27.61 -15.93
N CYS A 150 6.22 26.31 -16.17
CA CYS A 150 5.63 25.60 -17.30
C CYS A 150 4.28 24.99 -16.90
N GLY A 151 3.25 25.82 -16.85
CA GLY A 151 1.89 25.38 -16.50
C GLY A 151 1.74 24.88 -15.04
N GLY A 152 2.63 25.31 -14.14
CA GLY A 152 2.71 24.86 -12.75
C GLY A 152 3.82 23.84 -12.48
N PHE A 153 4.46 23.30 -13.53
CA PHE A 153 5.58 22.35 -13.43
C PHE A 153 6.92 23.02 -13.69
N CYS A 154 7.98 22.54 -13.03
CA CYS A 154 9.34 23.05 -13.23
C CYS A 154 9.83 22.82 -14.66
N THR A 155 10.41 23.84 -15.28
CA THR A 155 11.30 23.64 -16.43
C THR A 155 12.56 22.84 -16.01
N ILE A 156 13.35 22.39 -17.00
CA ILE A 156 14.64 21.70 -16.71
C ILE A 156 15.56 22.59 -15.86
N GLU A 157 15.66 23.87 -16.20
CA GLU A 157 16.47 24.84 -15.46
C GLU A 157 15.98 25.02 -14.02
N GLU A 158 14.66 25.13 -13.81
CA GLU A 158 14.06 25.24 -12.47
C GLU A 158 14.27 23.96 -11.65
N CYS A 159 14.11 22.78 -12.27
CA CYS A 159 14.36 21.50 -11.60
C CYS A 159 15.82 21.40 -11.13
N TYR A 160 16.79 21.73 -11.99
CA TYR A 160 18.20 21.71 -11.62
C TYR A 160 18.57 22.78 -10.59
N ALA A 161 17.92 23.94 -10.64
CA ALA A 161 18.07 24.96 -9.60
C ALA A 161 17.56 24.47 -8.23
N HIS A 162 16.47 23.71 -8.18
CA HIS A 162 16.02 23.06 -6.94
C HIS A 162 17.04 22.07 -6.41
N LEU A 163 17.62 21.21 -7.27
CA LEU A 163 18.65 20.25 -6.85
C LEU A 163 19.89 20.96 -6.28
N ASP A 164 20.35 22.02 -6.94
CA ASP A 164 21.48 22.82 -6.46
C ASP A 164 21.13 23.52 -5.14
N HIS A 165 19.91 24.04 -5.02
CA HIS A 165 19.45 24.69 -3.80
C HIS A 165 19.36 23.73 -2.61
N MET A 166 18.87 22.50 -2.81
CA MET A 166 18.87 21.45 -1.79
C MET A 166 20.30 21.13 -1.32
N ALA A 167 21.25 21.01 -2.24
CA ALA A 167 22.65 20.76 -1.91
C ALA A 167 23.31 21.92 -1.14
N ASP A 168 22.92 23.17 -1.43
CA ASP A 168 23.38 24.34 -0.68
C ASP A 168 22.81 24.38 0.75
N LEU A 169 21.54 23.99 0.93
CA LEU A 169 20.86 24.00 2.23
C LEU A 169 21.22 22.80 3.12
N TYR A 170 21.40 21.63 2.52
CA TYR A 170 21.58 20.36 3.21
C TYR A 170 22.85 19.60 2.76
N PRO A 171 24.03 20.23 2.75
CA PRO A 171 25.24 19.65 2.14
C PRO A 171 25.73 18.34 2.80
N GLU A 172 25.29 18.08 4.03
CA GLU A 172 25.58 16.83 4.76
C GLU A 172 24.55 15.73 4.51
N LEU A 173 23.42 16.02 3.83
CA LEU A 173 22.34 15.05 3.61
C LEU A 173 22.05 14.76 2.14
N ILE A 174 22.50 15.60 1.22
CA ILE A 174 22.34 15.40 -0.23
C ILE A 174 23.63 15.71 -0.99
N THR A 175 23.92 14.94 -2.05
CA THR A 175 25.01 15.27 -2.97
C THR A 175 24.66 16.49 -3.82
N VAL A 176 25.68 17.23 -4.29
CA VAL A 176 25.50 18.04 -5.51
C VAL A 176 25.03 17.13 -6.66
N LYS A 177 24.27 17.66 -7.63
CA LYS A 177 23.85 16.85 -8.78
C LYS A 177 25.06 16.31 -9.55
N GLN A 178 25.01 15.04 -9.94
CA GLN A 178 26.09 14.34 -10.64
C GLN A 178 25.58 13.75 -11.95
N GLU A 179 26.41 13.78 -12.99
CA GLU A 179 26.12 13.08 -14.24
C GLU A 179 26.17 11.57 -13.97
N ILE A 180 25.16 10.83 -14.41
CA ILE A 180 25.12 9.36 -14.24
C ILE A 180 26.24 8.70 -15.04
N SER A 181 26.48 9.18 -16.26
CA SER A 181 27.39 8.59 -17.24
C SER A 181 28.04 9.68 -18.08
N THR A 182 29.18 9.36 -18.69
CA THR A 182 29.77 10.18 -19.77
C THR A 182 28.95 10.14 -21.07
N THR A 183 27.99 9.21 -21.18
CA THR A 183 27.03 9.17 -22.29
C THR A 183 25.97 10.24 -22.10
N THR A 184 25.78 11.10 -23.11
CA THR A 184 24.77 12.15 -23.14
C THR A 184 23.55 11.71 -23.96
N THR A 185 22.42 12.40 -23.80
CA THR A 185 21.22 12.25 -24.62
C THR A 185 21.51 12.45 -26.12
N ILE A 186 20.50 12.19 -26.97
CA ILE A 186 20.62 12.37 -28.42
C ILE A 186 21.04 13.80 -28.80
N LEU A 187 20.59 14.82 -28.07
CA LEU A 187 20.94 16.22 -28.30
C LEU A 187 22.17 16.70 -27.52
N GLY A 188 22.82 15.81 -26.78
CA GLY A 188 24.09 16.10 -26.09
C GLY A 188 23.94 16.60 -24.66
N GLU A 189 22.77 16.43 -24.04
CA GLU A 189 22.53 16.82 -22.65
C GLU A 189 22.91 15.69 -21.68
N PRO A 190 23.47 16.00 -20.50
CA PRO A 190 23.68 15.01 -19.45
C PRO A 190 22.37 14.64 -18.74
N ILE A 191 22.31 13.42 -18.19
CA ILE A 191 21.26 13.00 -17.25
C ILE A 191 21.85 13.03 -15.84
N TYR A 192 21.18 13.76 -14.95
CA TYR A 192 21.66 13.99 -13.58
C TYR A 192 20.90 13.15 -12.55
N TYR A 193 21.63 12.80 -11.49
CA TYR A 193 21.04 12.28 -10.25
C TYR A 193 21.55 13.05 -9.02
N VAL A 194 20.84 12.89 -7.92
CA VAL A 194 21.29 13.24 -6.56
C VAL A 194 21.10 12.04 -5.64
N LYS A 195 21.92 11.91 -4.60
CA LYS A 195 21.78 10.91 -3.54
C LYS A 195 21.48 11.60 -2.22
N ILE A 196 20.46 11.13 -1.49
CA ILE A 196 20.14 11.53 -0.11
C ILE A 196 20.48 10.37 0.85
N SER A 197 21.26 10.65 1.88
CA SER A 197 21.72 9.77 2.97
C SER A 197 22.35 10.65 4.06
N ASP A 198 22.63 10.16 5.26
CA ASP A 198 23.33 10.94 6.30
C ASP A 198 24.83 11.17 6.02
N ASN A 199 25.44 10.35 5.15
CA ASN A 199 26.79 10.59 4.62
C ASN A 199 26.81 10.48 3.09
N PRO A 200 26.16 11.41 2.37
CA PRO A 200 25.85 11.27 0.95
C PRO A 200 27.09 11.24 0.04
N ASN A 201 28.26 11.68 0.54
CA ASN A 201 29.52 11.67 -0.20
C ASN A 201 30.44 10.49 0.14
N VAL A 202 30.00 9.62 1.05
CA VAL A 202 30.70 8.39 1.44
C VAL A 202 29.96 7.20 0.85
N ALA A 203 30.70 6.14 0.53
CA ALA A 203 30.13 4.87 0.14
C ALA A 203 29.96 4.02 1.41
N GLU A 204 28.72 3.68 1.73
CA GLU A 204 28.35 2.89 2.89
C GLU A 204 27.63 1.60 2.45
N ASP A 205 27.59 0.60 3.33
CA ASP A 205 26.89 -0.66 3.06
C ASP A 205 25.41 -0.51 3.45
N GLU A 206 24.73 0.43 2.78
CA GLU A 206 23.34 0.76 3.01
C GLU A 206 22.45 0.25 1.87
N PRO A 207 21.19 -0.11 2.17
CA PRO A 207 20.23 -0.42 1.13
C PRO A 207 20.02 0.78 0.20
N GLN A 208 20.01 0.51 -1.10
CA GLN A 208 19.83 1.53 -2.12
C GLN A 208 18.42 1.45 -2.71
N VAL A 209 17.78 2.61 -2.89
CA VAL A 209 16.47 2.74 -3.55
C VAL A 209 16.55 3.78 -4.67
N LEU A 210 15.89 3.49 -5.78
CA LEU A 210 15.89 4.34 -6.97
C LEU A 210 14.51 4.98 -7.19
N TYR A 211 14.50 6.29 -7.41
CA TYR A 211 13.32 7.03 -7.81
C TYR A 211 13.59 7.76 -9.12
N THR A 212 12.74 7.55 -10.13
CA THR A 212 12.90 8.19 -11.42
C THR A 212 11.62 8.85 -11.89
N GLY A 213 11.75 9.92 -12.67
CA GLY A 213 10.63 10.56 -13.35
C GLY A 213 10.93 10.80 -14.82
N MET A 214 9.89 11.10 -15.58
CA MET A 214 10.00 11.61 -16.95
C MET A 214 10.71 10.66 -17.92
N HIS A 215 10.41 9.35 -17.85
CA HIS A 215 10.68 8.47 -19.00
C HIS A 215 9.92 8.97 -20.23
N HIS A 216 8.67 9.38 -20.06
CA HIS A 216 7.91 10.08 -21.09
C HIS A 216 7.91 11.59 -20.84
N ALA A 217 8.21 12.36 -21.88
CA ALA A 217 8.41 13.80 -21.78
C ALA A 217 7.15 14.63 -21.46
N ARG A 218 5.97 14.03 -21.55
CA ARG A 218 4.68 14.70 -21.29
C ARG A 218 4.14 14.48 -19.89
N GLU A 219 4.90 13.83 -19.00
CA GLU A 219 4.42 13.35 -17.69
C GLU A 219 5.12 14.08 -16.51
N PRO A 220 5.13 15.44 -16.46
CA PRO A 220 5.96 16.23 -15.53
C PRO A 220 5.61 16.10 -14.05
N ILE A 221 4.45 15.50 -13.72
CA ILE A 221 4.08 15.24 -12.34
C ILE A 221 5.06 14.30 -11.63
N GLY A 222 5.69 13.35 -12.35
CA GLY A 222 6.72 12.49 -11.78
C GLY A 222 7.92 13.31 -11.26
N MET A 223 8.47 14.19 -12.10
CA MET A 223 9.56 15.10 -11.70
C MET A 223 9.14 16.00 -10.52
N GLN A 224 7.95 16.58 -10.57
CA GLN A 224 7.49 17.49 -9.53
C GLN A 224 7.29 16.78 -8.18
N HIS A 225 6.76 15.55 -8.19
CA HIS A 225 6.63 14.72 -7.00
C HIS A 225 7.99 14.39 -6.38
N LEU A 226 9.00 14.06 -7.20
CA LEU A 226 10.34 13.79 -6.69
C LEU A 226 10.95 15.02 -6.01
N LEU A 227 10.78 16.23 -6.58
CA LEU A 227 11.22 17.47 -5.93
C LEU A 227 10.51 17.69 -4.59
N TYR A 228 9.19 17.45 -4.54
CA TYR A 228 8.40 17.56 -3.31
C TYR A 228 8.91 16.59 -2.23
N TYR A 229 9.08 15.32 -2.60
CA TYR A 229 9.53 14.27 -1.69
C TYR A 229 10.93 14.56 -1.12
N MET A 230 11.87 14.98 -1.98
CA MET A 230 13.22 15.36 -1.53
C MET A 230 13.20 16.52 -0.53
N TYR A 231 12.47 17.61 -0.81
CA TYR A 231 12.34 18.70 0.16
C TYR A 231 11.71 18.23 1.46
N TYR A 232 10.64 17.43 1.38
CA TYR A 232 9.94 16.93 2.55
C TYR A 232 10.87 16.18 3.51
N ILE A 233 11.64 15.21 3.00
CA ILE A 233 12.53 14.41 3.87
C ILE A 233 13.72 15.20 4.39
N LEU A 234 14.26 16.14 3.60
CA LEU A 234 15.38 16.99 4.02
C LEU A 234 14.97 18.00 5.09
N GLU A 235 13.84 18.69 4.92
CA GLU A 235 13.33 19.69 5.87
C GLU A 235 12.96 19.07 7.22
N HIS A 236 12.48 17.83 7.22
CA HIS A 236 12.00 17.15 8.42
C HIS A 236 13.05 16.23 9.10
N TYR A 237 14.24 16.06 8.54
CA TYR A 237 15.30 15.21 9.09
C TYR A 237 15.60 15.47 10.58
N ASN A 238 15.59 16.74 11.01
CA ASN A 238 15.89 17.09 12.40
C ASN A 238 14.67 17.07 13.35
N THR A 239 13.46 16.93 12.81
CA THR A 239 12.21 17.06 13.57
C THR A 239 11.39 15.78 13.62
N ASP A 240 11.56 14.90 12.65
CA ASP A 240 10.88 13.62 12.54
C ASP A 240 11.88 12.48 12.77
N PRO A 241 11.81 11.77 13.93
CA PRO A 241 12.69 10.65 14.22
C PRO A 241 12.59 9.49 13.22
N GLU A 242 11.42 9.24 12.61
CA GLU A 242 11.28 8.16 11.63
C GLU A 242 11.99 8.52 10.32
N LEU A 243 11.85 9.76 9.85
CA LEU A 243 12.54 10.21 8.65
C LEU A 243 14.05 10.30 8.85
N ARG A 244 14.48 10.71 10.05
CA ARG A 244 15.88 10.64 10.43
C ARG A 244 16.42 9.21 10.32
N GLN A 245 15.73 8.25 10.95
CA GLN A 245 16.14 6.84 10.89
C GLN A 245 16.14 6.29 9.46
N LEU A 246 15.23 6.76 8.62
CA LEU A 246 15.19 6.38 7.22
C LEU A 246 16.42 6.89 6.45
N ILE A 247 16.78 8.17 6.62
CA ILE A 247 17.94 8.80 5.96
C ILE A 247 19.26 8.28 6.51
N ASP A 248 19.36 8.05 7.83
CA ASP A 248 20.55 7.54 8.53
C ASP A 248 20.90 6.08 8.16
N ASN A 249 20.05 5.37 7.40
CA ASN A 249 20.22 3.94 7.14
C ASN A 249 19.81 3.53 5.71
N THR A 250 19.68 4.47 4.77
CA THR A 250 19.25 4.21 3.38
C THR A 250 19.87 5.22 2.43
N GLU A 251 20.40 4.73 1.31
CA GLU A 251 20.82 5.58 0.20
C GLU A 251 19.68 5.73 -0.82
N MET A 252 19.10 6.93 -0.87
CA MET A 252 17.99 7.26 -1.79
C MET A 252 18.51 8.02 -3.01
N TYR A 253 18.35 7.43 -4.19
CA TYR A 253 18.84 8.00 -5.46
C TYR A 253 17.68 8.53 -6.31
N PHE A 254 17.82 9.76 -6.81
CA PHE A 254 16.78 10.45 -7.55
C PHE A 254 17.26 10.84 -8.94
N VAL A 255 16.51 10.45 -9.98
CA VAL A 255 16.70 10.86 -11.37
C VAL A 255 15.43 11.58 -11.85
N PRO A 256 15.30 12.91 -11.64
CA PRO A 256 14.03 13.60 -11.88
C PRO A 256 13.63 13.67 -13.35
N ILE A 257 14.60 13.72 -14.27
CA ILE A 257 14.36 13.86 -15.71
C ILE A 257 15.23 12.90 -16.50
N ILE A 258 14.67 11.78 -16.94
CA ILE A 258 15.37 10.84 -17.85
C ILE A 258 15.33 11.33 -19.29
N ASN A 259 14.15 11.71 -19.78
CA ASN A 259 13.96 12.18 -21.17
C ASN A 259 14.15 13.71 -21.28
N VAL A 260 15.38 14.16 -21.09
CA VAL A 260 15.75 15.60 -21.11
C VAL A 260 15.38 16.24 -22.45
N ASP A 261 15.76 15.61 -23.56
CA ASP A 261 15.53 16.15 -24.90
C ASP A 261 14.04 16.27 -25.25
N GLY A 262 13.25 15.25 -24.91
CA GLY A 262 11.82 15.25 -25.13
C GLY A 262 11.12 16.32 -24.30
N TYR A 263 11.53 16.51 -23.04
CA TYR A 263 10.92 17.52 -22.19
C TYR A 263 11.28 18.94 -22.63
N GLN A 264 12.54 19.16 -23.04
CA GLN A 264 12.96 20.43 -23.63
C GLN A 264 12.12 20.77 -24.87
N TYR A 265 11.78 19.77 -25.70
CA TYR A 265 10.88 19.96 -26.83
C TYR A 265 9.50 20.48 -26.36
N ASN A 266 8.88 19.83 -25.37
CA ASN A 266 7.59 20.25 -24.82
C ASN A 266 7.63 21.66 -24.21
N ILE A 267 8.67 22.01 -23.43
CA ILE A 267 8.84 23.36 -22.88
C ILE A 267 8.95 24.40 -23.99
N THR A 268 9.63 24.06 -25.09
CA THR A 268 9.86 24.99 -26.20
C THR A 268 8.61 25.19 -27.04
N THR A 269 7.83 24.14 -27.29
CA THR A 269 6.62 24.21 -28.12
C THR A 269 5.41 24.72 -27.35
N ASP A 270 5.32 24.40 -26.05
CA ASP A 270 4.17 24.65 -25.20
C ASP A 270 4.62 25.25 -23.85
N PRO A 271 5.22 26.46 -23.82
CA PRO A 271 5.86 27.04 -22.64
C PRO A 271 4.91 27.35 -21.47
N ASN A 272 3.59 27.34 -21.71
CA ASN A 272 2.57 27.50 -20.68
C ASN A 272 2.04 26.15 -20.16
N GLY A 273 2.74 25.05 -20.46
CA GLY A 273 2.33 23.68 -20.19
C GLY A 273 1.42 23.10 -21.27
N GLY A 274 1.20 21.78 -21.18
CA GLY A 274 0.36 21.02 -22.11
C GLY A 274 1.11 20.33 -23.25
N GLY A 275 2.44 20.35 -23.27
CA GLY A 275 3.23 19.69 -24.32
C GLY A 275 3.04 18.17 -24.35
N MET A 276 2.59 17.63 -25.48
CA MET A 276 2.12 16.24 -25.60
C MET A 276 3.16 15.28 -26.18
N TRP A 277 4.38 15.73 -26.46
CA TRP A 277 5.44 14.85 -26.97
C TRP A 277 5.84 13.83 -25.91
N ARG A 278 5.87 12.54 -26.27
CA ARG A 278 6.15 11.42 -25.36
C ARG A 278 7.60 10.94 -25.44
N LYS A 279 8.05 10.61 -26.65
CA LYS A 279 9.30 9.89 -26.94
C LYS A 279 10.57 10.73 -26.68
N ASN A 280 11.77 10.17 -26.87
CA ASN A 280 12.97 10.99 -26.98
C ASN A 280 12.99 11.79 -28.32
N ARG A 281 14.12 12.40 -28.69
CA ARG A 281 14.26 13.23 -29.91
C ARG A 281 15.13 12.63 -31.00
N HIS A 282 15.30 11.30 -31.02
CA HIS A 282 16.01 10.58 -32.07
C HIS A 282 15.48 10.94 -33.48
N ASN A 283 16.36 11.24 -34.45
CA ASN A 283 15.94 11.42 -35.84
C ASN A 283 16.00 10.09 -36.60
N ASN A 284 14.86 9.50 -36.92
CA ASN A 284 14.79 8.17 -37.53
C ASN A 284 15.18 8.13 -39.02
N GLY A 285 15.48 9.29 -39.63
CA GLY A 285 15.94 9.40 -41.02
C GLY A 285 14.84 9.31 -42.09
N ASP A 286 13.59 9.08 -41.68
CA ASP A 286 12.40 9.01 -42.55
C ASP A 286 11.43 10.19 -42.36
N GLY A 287 11.84 11.19 -41.56
CA GLY A 287 11.03 12.35 -41.19
C GLY A 287 10.25 12.18 -39.89
N SER A 288 10.19 10.98 -39.31
CA SER A 288 9.69 10.77 -37.95
C SER A 288 10.80 11.00 -36.91
N PHE A 289 10.38 11.27 -35.68
CA PHE A 289 11.28 11.47 -34.55
C PHE A 289 10.87 10.63 -33.35
N GLY A 290 11.87 10.30 -32.54
CA GLY A 290 11.75 9.71 -31.23
C GLY A 290 11.56 8.20 -31.21
N ILE A 291 12.09 7.62 -30.14
CA ILE A 291 11.90 6.25 -29.68
C ILE A 291 11.25 6.31 -28.29
N ASP A 292 10.29 5.42 -28.04
CA ASP A 292 9.70 5.24 -26.72
C ASP A 292 10.75 4.55 -25.84
N ILE A 293 11.35 5.33 -24.95
CA ILE A 293 12.44 4.84 -24.10
C ILE A 293 11.94 3.82 -23.07
N ASN A 294 10.64 3.78 -22.74
CA ASN A 294 10.05 2.72 -21.92
C ASN A 294 9.54 1.53 -22.75
N ARG A 295 9.96 1.42 -24.02
CA ARG A 295 9.90 0.20 -24.85
C ARG A 295 11.29 -0.25 -25.33
N ASN A 296 12.35 0.41 -24.86
CA ASN A 296 13.71 0.24 -25.36
C ASN A 296 14.63 -0.52 -24.39
N TYR A 297 14.14 -1.00 -23.24
CA TYR A 297 14.93 -1.83 -22.32
C TYR A 297 15.06 -3.28 -22.82
N GLY A 298 16.07 -4.00 -22.34
CA GLY A 298 16.51 -5.28 -22.94
C GLY A 298 15.76 -6.55 -22.56
N PHE A 299 14.85 -6.51 -21.58
CA PHE A 299 14.15 -7.72 -21.13
C PHE A 299 12.85 -7.90 -21.95
N PHE A 300 12.76 -9.01 -22.69
CA PHE A 300 11.71 -9.25 -23.68
C PHE A 300 11.46 -8.07 -24.64
N TRP A 301 12.55 -7.40 -25.03
CA TRP A 301 12.50 -6.33 -26.03
C TRP A 301 11.96 -6.86 -27.35
N GLY A 302 10.93 -6.19 -27.87
CA GLY A 302 10.32 -6.56 -29.15
C GLY A 302 9.86 -8.03 -29.22
N TYR A 303 9.45 -8.60 -28.08
CA TYR A 303 8.95 -9.97 -27.97
C TYR A 303 7.84 -10.28 -28.99
N ASP A 304 6.94 -9.31 -29.19
CA ASP A 304 5.94 -9.28 -30.26
C ASP A 304 5.70 -7.83 -30.74
N ASP A 305 4.76 -7.68 -31.66
CA ASP A 305 4.29 -6.39 -32.18
C ASP A 305 2.98 -5.92 -31.51
N GLU A 306 2.61 -6.53 -30.36
CA GLU A 306 1.45 -6.13 -29.57
C GLU A 306 1.86 -5.20 -28.42
N GLY A 307 2.95 -5.51 -27.71
CA GLY A 307 3.41 -4.73 -26.55
C GLY A 307 4.30 -3.53 -26.87
N SER A 308 4.74 -3.39 -28.13
CA SER A 308 5.48 -2.24 -28.65
C SER A 308 5.42 -2.22 -30.18
N SER A 309 5.77 -1.13 -30.85
CA SER A 309 5.74 -1.04 -32.32
C SER A 309 7.13 -1.12 -32.96
N PRO A 310 7.28 -1.77 -34.14
CA PRO A 310 8.50 -1.71 -34.94
C PRO A 310 8.51 -0.50 -35.91
N PHE A 311 7.45 0.30 -35.94
CA PHE A 311 7.31 1.41 -36.88
C PHE A 311 7.67 2.75 -36.25
N THR A 312 8.58 3.47 -36.91
CA THR A 312 9.22 4.72 -36.46
C THR A 312 8.25 5.86 -36.13
N TYR A 313 7.09 5.87 -36.78
CA TYR A 313 6.04 6.88 -36.64
C TYR A 313 5.03 6.57 -35.53
N ASP A 314 5.10 5.41 -34.86
CA ASP A 314 4.22 5.08 -33.75
C ASP A 314 4.74 5.67 -32.43
N GLU A 315 3.82 6.02 -31.53
CA GLU A 315 4.14 6.54 -30.18
C GLU A 315 4.85 5.49 -29.30
N THR A 316 4.66 4.20 -29.59
CA THR A 316 5.27 3.06 -28.89
C THR A 316 6.43 2.44 -29.67
N TYR A 317 7.06 3.20 -30.57
CA TYR A 317 8.20 2.72 -31.37
C TYR A 317 9.37 2.31 -30.46
N ARG A 318 9.75 1.02 -30.51
CA ARG A 318 10.70 0.39 -29.59
C ARG A 318 12.18 0.63 -29.89
N GLY A 319 12.50 1.30 -31.00
CA GLY A 319 13.86 1.44 -31.52
C GLY A 319 14.32 0.28 -32.39
N THR A 320 15.60 0.30 -32.78
CA THR A 320 16.18 -0.71 -33.70
C THR A 320 16.81 -1.91 -33.00
N ALA A 321 17.09 -1.77 -31.71
CA ALA A 321 17.66 -2.78 -30.82
C ALA A 321 17.32 -2.43 -29.37
N PRO A 322 17.38 -3.38 -28.41
CA PRO A 322 17.34 -3.03 -27.01
C PRO A 322 18.51 -2.11 -26.65
N PHE A 323 18.27 -1.12 -25.80
CA PHE A 323 19.21 -0.08 -25.41
C PHE A 323 19.83 0.64 -26.61
N SER A 324 19.06 0.86 -27.69
CA SER A 324 19.53 1.67 -28.82
C SER A 324 19.67 3.15 -28.45
N GLU A 325 18.93 3.60 -27.43
CA GLU A 325 18.88 5.00 -27.04
C GLU A 325 19.89 5.31 -25.94
N PRO A 326 20.58 6.47 -26.01
CA PRO A 326 21.53 6.86 -24.99
C PRO A 326 20.87 6.99 -23.61
N GLU A 327 19.62 7.48 -23.53
CA GLU A 327 18.93 7.64 -22.25
C GLU A 327 18.74 6.30 -21.52
N THR A 328 18.41 5.23 -22.26
CA THR A 328 18.27 3.89 -21.67
C THR A 328 19.62 3.23 -21.41
N GLN A 329 20.66 3.54 -22.19
CA GLN A 329 22.03 3.10 -21.90
C GLN A 329 22.55 3.71 -20.59
N VAL A 330 22.26 4.98 -20.33
CA VAL A 330 22.62 5.67 -19.09
C VAL A 330 21.93 5.02 -17.89
N MET A 331 20.62 4.77 -17.96
CA MET A 331 19.90 4.08 -16.88
C MET A 331 20.36 2.62 -16.70
N LYS A 332 20.72 1.95 -17.80
CA LYS A 332 21.32 0.61 -17.74
C LYS A 332 22.63 0.63 -16.94
N GLU A 333 23.53 1.55 -17.25
CA GLU A 333 24.79 1.72 -16.52
C GLU A 333 24.51 1.98 -15.04
N PHE A 334 23.57 2.88 -14.74
CA PHE A 334 23.23 3.23 -13.36
C PHE A 334 22.78 2.02 -12.53
N CYS A 335 21.87 1.21 -13.06
CA CYS A 335 21.40 0.00 -12.38
C CYS A 335 22.42 -1.14 -12.37
N GLU A 336 23.45 -1.12 -13.21
CA GLU A 336 24.54 -2.10 -13.20
C GLU A 336 25.68 -1.73 -12.25
N THR A 337 25.81 -0.45 -11.91
CA THR A 337 26.84 0.05 -10.98
C THR A 337 26.32 0.29 -9.55
N HIS A 338 25.04 0.05 -9.30
CA HIS A 338 24.38 0.22 -8.01
C HIS A 338 23.60 -1.04 -7.63
N ASP A 339 23.43 -1.29 -6.34
CA ASP A 339 22.71 -2.45 -5.79
C ASP A 339 21.31 -2.04 -5.29
N PHE A 340 20.53 -1.42 -6.19
CA PHE A 340 19.16 -1.02 -5.89
C PHE A 340 18.29 -2.22 -5.50
N LYS A 341 17.59 -2.13 -4.37
CA LYS A 341 16.64 -3.15 -3.94
C LYS A 341 15.25 -2.91 -4.52
N ILE A 342 14.84 -1.65 -4.57
CA ILE A 342 13.52 -1.20 -5.03
C ILE A 342 13.70 -0.01 -5.96
N ALA A 343 12.83 0.09 -6.99
CA ALA A 343 12.75 1.25 -7.86
C ALA A 343 11.29 1.71 -8.03
N LEU A 344 11.06 3.03 -8.03
CA LEU A 344 9.79 3.65 -8.43
C LEU A 344 10.01 4.50 -9.69
N ASN A 345 9.43 4.08 -10.82
CA ASN A 345 9.46 4.81 -12.09
C ASN A 345 8.17 5.61 -12.24
N TYR A 346 8.18 6.88 -11.83
CA TYR A 346 6.99 7.73 -11.86
C TYR A 346 6.58 8.10 -13.29
N HIS A 347 5.36 7.73 -13.62
CA HIS A 347 4.64 8.00 -14.86
C HIS A 347 3.33 8.75 -14.58
N SER A 348 2.61 9.14 -15.64
CA SER A 348 1.22 9.55 -15.52
C SER A 348 0.43 9.19 -16.80
N HIS A 349 -0.84 8.84 -16.72
CA HIS A 349 -1.77 8.93 -15.59
C HIS A 349 -2.72 7.74 -15.60
N ALA A 350 -3.17 7.27 -14.43
CA ALA A 350 -4.29 6.33 -14.30
C ALA A 350 -4.71 6.00 -12.85
N ASN A 351 -4.07 6.56 -11.82
CA ASN A 351 -4.15 6.10 -10.43
C ASN A 351 -3.80 4.62 -10.29
N LEU A 352 -2.68 4.21 -10.89
CA LEU A 352 -2.19 2.83 -10.84
C LEU A 352 -0.85 2.70 -10.15
N LEU A 353 -0.59 1.53 -9.57
CA LEU A 353 0.75 1.08 -9.19
C LEU A 353 1.04 -0.25 -9.87
N LEU A 354 1.79 -0.19 -10.96
CA LEU A 354 2.10 -1.34 -11.80
C LEU A 354 3.40 -2.01 -11.35
N TYR A 355 3.52 -3.31 -11.59
CA TYR A 355 4.74 -4.08 -11.40
C TYR A 355 4.90 -5.18 -12.46
N PRO A 356 6.04 -5.88 -12.53
CA PRO A 356 6.26 -6.96 -13.50
C PRO A 356 5.27 -8.13 -13.37
N TRP A 357 4.85 -8.75 -14.47
CA TRP A 357 5.35 -8.51 -15.83
C TRP A 357 4.46 -7.59 -16.65
N GLY A 358 5.10 -6.76 -17.48
CA GLY A 358 4.47 -6.06 -18.59
C GLY A 358 4.27 -6.95 -19.81
N TYR A 359 5.23 -7.82 -20.15
CA TYR A 359 5.23 -8.57 -21.42
C TYR A 359 4.32 -9.81 -21.44
N THR A 360 3.93 -10.34 -20.28
CA THR A 360 3.17 -11.59 -20.17
C THR A 360 2.14 -11.52 -19.04
N PRO A 361 0.96 -12.16 -19.18
CA PRO A 361 -0.03 -12.26 -18.11
C PRO A 361 0.33 -13.29 -17.04
N GLU A 362 1.39 -14.08 -17.24
CA GLU A 362 1.86 -15.01 -16.23
C GLU A 362 2.42 -14.25 -15.01
N PRO A 363 2.18 -14.72 -13.78
CA PRO A 363 2.73 -14.08 -12.59
C PRO A 363 4.26 -14.21 -12.55
N CYS A 364 4.93 -13.20 -12.00
CA CYS A 364 6.36 -13.25 -11.77
C CYS A 364 6.72 -14.09 -10.52
N PRO A 365 7.97 -14.56 -10.36
CA PRO A 365 8.34 -15.38 -9.19
C PRO A 365 8.04 -14.74 -7.83
N ASP A 366 8.13 -13.41 -7.74
CA ASP A 366 7.90 -12.63 -6.53
C ASP A 366 6.51 -11.94 -6.51
N ASP A 367 5.54 -12.41 -7.31
CA ASP A 367 4.21 -11.79 -7.45
C ASP A 367 3.50 -11.54 -6.11
N ASN A 368 3.61 -12.47 -5.15
CA ASN A 368 3.08 -12.29 -3.79
C ASN A 368 3.76 -11.15 -3.03
N VAL A 369 5.07 -10.94 -3.22
CA VAL A 369 5.82 -9.83 -2.62
C VAL A 369 5.39 -8.52 -3.26
N PHE A 370 5.29 -8.48 -4.59
CA PHE A 370 4.79 -7.33 -5.32
C PHE A 370 3.39 -6.93 -4.86
N ALA A 371 2.45 -7.88 -4.80
CA ALA A 371 1.08 -7.63 -4.38
C ALA A 371 0.99 -7.11 -2.93
N GLU A 372 1.74 -7.67 -2.00
CA GLU A 372 1.71 -7.23 -0.60
C GLU A 372 2.34 -5.85 -0.41
N TYR A 373 3.44 -5.55 -1.10
CA TYR A 373 4.04 -4.21 -1.07
C TYR A 373 3.12 -3.18 -1.71
N SER A 374 2.55 -3.50 -2.88
CA SER A 374 1.63 -2.59 -3.55
C SER A 374 0.41 -2.29 -2.70
N ARG A 375 -0.20 -3.30 -2.05
CA ARG A 375 -1.32 -3.10 -1.11
C ARG A 375 -1.01 -2.06 -0.03
N ARG A 376 0.23 -2.04 0.46
CA ARG A 376 0.68 -1.11 1.51
C ARG A 376 1.05 0.25 0.94
N MET A 377 1.76 0.28 -0.19
CA MET A 377 2.12 1.51 -0.90
C MET A 377 0.88 2.31 -1.30
N THR A 378 -0.21 1.65 -1.69
CA THR A 378 -1.46 2.29 -2.12
C THR A 378 -2.48 2.51 -1.00
N ALA A 379 -2.10 2.34 0.28
CA ALA A 379 -3.05 2.42 1.39
C ALA A 379 -3.68 3.83 1.55
N ASP A 380 -2.92 4.90 1.29
CA ASP A 380 -3.42 6.27 1.42
C ASP A 380 -4.21 6.72 0.20
N ASN A 381 -3.73 6.40 -1.01
CA ASN A 381 -4.28 6.93 -2.26
C ASN A 381 -5.25 6.00 -2.99
N GLN A 382 -5.39 4.76 -2.52
CA GLN A 382 -6.31 3.76 -3.07
C GLN A 382 -6.07 3.48 -4.57
N TYR A 383 -4.83 3.64 -5.05
CA TYR A 383 -4.48 3.30 -6.42
C TYR A 383 -4.71 1.82 -6.69
N THR A 384 -5.21 1.50 -7.89
CA THR A 384 -5.32 0.09 -8.31
C THR A 384 -3.93 -0.43 -8.62
N TYR A 385 -3.57 -1.60 -8.10
CA TYR A 385 -2.26 -2.20 -8.33
C TYR A 385 -2.34 -3.57 -8.99
N GLY A 386 -1.26 -3.97 -9.67
CA GLY A 386 -1.13 -5.31 -10.24
C GLY A 386 -0.06 -5.40 -11.32
N ALA A 387 0.13 -6.60 -11.87
CA ALA A 387 1.04 -6.80 -12.99
C ALA A 387 0.62 -5.95 -14.21
N GLY A 388 1.57 -5.29 -14.85
CA GLY A 388 1.32 -4.36 -15.97
C GLY A 388 0.45 -4.98 -17.08
N SER A 389 0.77 -6.20 -17.50
CA SER A 389 0.06 -6.90 -18.57
C SER A 389 -1.44 -7.11 -18.31
N THR A 390 -1.83 -7.32 -17.05
CA THR A 390 -3.20 -7.63 -16.62
C THR A 390 -3.97 -6.44 -16.09
N THR A 391 -3.27 -5.45 -15.53
CA THR A 391 -3.89 -4.25 -14.94
C THR A 391 -4.13 -3.18 -15.98
N ILE A 392 -3.23 -3.03 -16.98
CA ILE A 392 -3.37 -2.05 -18.05
C ILE A 392 -3.47 -2.74 -19.42
N TYR A 393 -2.35 -3.25 -19.94
CA TYR A 393 -2.25 -4.01 -21.19
C TYR A 393 -0.82 -4.58 -21.34
N PRO A 394 -0.61 -5.59 -22.21
CA PRO A 394 0.73 -6.12 -22.47
C PRO A 394 1.69 -5.08 -23.05
N THR A 395 2.93 -5.02 -22.54
CA THR A 395 4.00 -4.11 -22.98
C THR A 395 5.34 -4.83 -23.10
N ASN A 396 6.20 -4.44 -24.06
CA ASN A 396 7.51 -5.08 -24.26
C ASN A 396 8.65 -4.11 -24.00
N GLY A 397 9.76 -4.60 -23.43
CA GLY A 397 10.97 -3.78 -23.24
C GLY A 397 10.79 -2.61 -22.27
N GLY A 398 9.94 -2.76 -21.25
CA GLY A 398 9.76 -1.77 -20.18
C GLY A 398 10.89 -1.79 -19.15
N SER A 399 11.06 -0.67 -18.44
CA SER A 399 12.04 -0.50 -17.37
C SER A 399 11.82 -1.51 -16.25
N ASP A 400 10.58 -1.65 -15.75
CA ASP A 400 10.26 -2.52 -14.61
C ASP A 400 10.64 -3.99 -14.88
N ASP A 401 10.26 -4.48 -16.06
CA ASP A 401 10.55 -5.84 -16.50
C ASP A 401 12.05 -6.09 -16.60
N TRP A 402 12.85 -5.12 -17.06
CA TRP A 402 14.30 -5.25 -17.11
C TRP A 402 14.96 -5.10 -15.75
N MET A 403 14.51 -4.15 -14.93
CA MET A 403 15.01 -3.93 -13.57
C MET A 403 14.82 -5.19 -12.71
N TYR A 404 13.72 -5.92 -12.87
CA TYR A 404 13.46 -7.16 -12.16
C TYR A 404 14.02 -8.42 -12.85
N GLY A 405 13.80 -8.56 -14.16
CA GLY A 405 14.06 -9.80 -14.90
C GLY A 405 15.51 -10.02 -15.32
N GLU A 406 16.26 -8.96 -15.62
CA GLU A 406 17.70 -9.06 -15.92
C GLU A 406 18.50 -9.22 -14.63
N GLN A 407 19.23 -10.33 -14.51
CA GLN A 407 19.99 -10.69 -13.30
C GLN A 407 21.43 -11.17 -13.60
N SER A 408 21.87 -11.10 -14.86
CA SER A 408 23.21 -11.55 -15.26
C SER A 408 24.28 -10.47 -15.08
N THR A 409 23.90 -9.20 -15.22
CA THR A 409 24.82 -8.05 -15.09
C THR A 409 24.60 -7.22 -13.83
N LYS A 410 23.46 -7.42 -13.14
CA LYS A 410 23.06 -6.73 -11.92
C LYS A 410 22.19 -7.65 -11.05
N ASN A 411 21.95 -7.28 -9.80
CA ASN A 411 20.94 -7.94 -8.99
C ASN A 411 19.53 -7.58 -9.48
N LYS A 412 18.54 -8.41 -9.14
CA LYS A 412 17.14 -8.06 -9.36
C LYS A 412 16.77 -6.82 -8.53
N ILE A 413 15.95 -5.97 -9.12
CA ILE A 413 15.37 -4.78 -8.47
C ILE A 413 13.86 -4.97 -8.47
N LEU A 414 13.20 -4.86 -7.32
CA LEU A 414 11.73 -4.84 -7.27
C LEU A 414 11.25 -3.48 -7.76
N SER A 415 10.91 -3.42 -9.04
CA SER A 415 10.56 -2.17 -9.73
C SER A 415 9.06 -2.01 -9.86
N TYR A 416 8.58 -0.80 -9.64
CA TYR A 416 7.18 -0.42 -9.75
C TYR A 416 7.03 0.84 -10.60
N THR A 417 5.88 0.97 -11.27
CA THR A 417 5.48 2.19 -11.99
C THR A 417 4.23 2.79 -11.34
N PRO A 418 4.36 3.88 -10.58
CA PRO A 418 3.23 4.74 -10.22
C PRO A 418 2.72 5.52 -11.44
N GLU A 419 1.45 5.37 -11.79
CA GLU A 419 0.74 6.15 -12.82
C GLU A 419 -0.07 7.26 -12.15
N VAL A 420 0.58 8.40 -11.90
CA VAL A 420 0.06 9.45 -11.01
C VAL A 420 -1.12 10.20 -11.64
N GLY A 421 -2.19 10.35 -10.85
CA GLY A 421 -3.36 11.14 -11.22
C GLY A 421 -4.39 10.40 -12.07
N ASN A 422 -5.61 10.90 -12.08
CA ASN A 422 -6.73 10.28 -12.79
C ASN A 422 -6.98 10.93 -14.18
N ASN A 423 -8.00 10.47 -14.89
CA ASN A 423 -8.40 10.99 -16.21
C ASN A 423 -8.62 12.51 -16.28
N ASN A 424 -9.16 13.08 -15.20
CA ASN A 424 -9.46 14.51 -15.13
C ASN A 424 -8.18 15.30 -14.92
N ASP A 425 -7.19 14.74 -14.22
CA ASP A 425 -5.86 15.32 -14.11
C ASP A 425 -5.16 15.26 -15.48
N GLY A 426 -5.13 14.09 -16.11
CA GLY A 426 -4.46 13.85 -17.38
C GLY A 426 -2.94 13.94 -17.27
N PHE A 427 -2.24 14.11 -18.40
CA PHE A 427 -0.77 14.22 -18.41
C PHE A 427 -0.25 15.53 -17.81
N TRP A 428 -1.02 16.61 -17.95
CA TRP A 428 -0.71 17.94 -17.42
C TRP A 428 -1.78 18.42 -16.45
N PRO A 429 -1.82 17.87 -15.20
CA PRO A 429 -2.77 18.28 -14.17
C PRO A 429 -2.88 19.81 -14.04
N GLN A 430 -4.08 20.30 -13.69
CA GLN A 430 -4.26 21.71 -13.36
C GLN A 430 -3.31 22.08 -12.21
N VAL A 431 -2.78 23.31 -12.21
CA VAL A 431 -1.79 23.74 -11.20
C VAL A 431 -2.25 23.54 -9.75
N SER A 432 -3.56 23.62 -9.48
CA SER A 432 -4.17 23.35 -8.16
C SER A 432 -4.13 21.88 -7.73
N ARG A 433 -3.90 20.95 -8.65
CA ARG A 433 -3.82 19.50 -8.39
C ARG A 433 -2.40 18.99 -8.19
N ILE A 434 -1.38 19.78 -8.54
CA ILE A 434 0.02 19.35 -8.45
C ILE A 434 0.42 18.99 -7.02
N ILE A 435 0.22 19.90 -6.06
CA ILE A 435 0.58 19.66 -4.65
C ILE A 435 -0.20 18.48 -4.06
N PRO A 436 -1.54 18.41 -4.19
CA PRO A 436 -2.28 17.23 -3.75
C PRO A 436 -1.79 15.91 -4.34
N LEU A 437 -1.46 15.87 -5.64
CA LEU A 437 -0.91 14.66 -6.27
C LEU A 437 0.46 14.28 -5.69
N CYS A 438 1.30 15.25 -5.32
CA CYS A 438 2.56 14.96 -4.62
C CYS A 438 2.27 14.33 -3.25
N GLN A 439 1.36 14.94 -2.47
CA GLN A 439 0.96 14.44 -1.14
C GLN A 439 0.38 13.02 -1.21
N GLU A 440 -0.49 12.75 -2.20
CA GLU A 440 -1.10 11.44 -2.46
C GLU A 440 -0.05 10.33 -2.77
N ASN A 441 1.19 10.68 -3.14
CA ASN A 441 2.24 9.72 -3.53
C ASN A 441 3.39 9.61 -2.51
N MET A 442 3.29 10.30 -1.36
CA MET A 442 4.32 10.30 -0.33
C MET A 442 4.50 8.94 0.35
N LEU A 443 3.40 8.27 0.72
CA LEU A 443 3.47 6.95 1.36
C LEU A 443 4.21 5.93 0.50
N GLN A 444 3.93 5.90 -0.81
CA GLN A 444 4.60 5.02 -1.76
C GLN A 444 6.12 5.23 -1.73
N SER A 445 6.53 6.50 -1.73
CA SER A 445 7.95 6.89 -1.75
C SER A 445 8.66 6.50 -0.47
N LEU A 446 8.09 6.86 0.67
CA LEU A 446 8.62 6.56 2.01
C LEU A 446 8.70 5.05 2.26
N LEU A 447 7.66 4.31 1.86
CA LEU A 447 7.62 2.88 2.08
C LEU A 447 8.59 2.14 1.17
N ALA A 448 8.85 2.60 -0.06
CA ALA A 448 9.89 2.04 -0.91
C ALA A 448 11.28 2.11 -0.26
N ALA A 449 11.62 3.23 0.38
CA ALA A 449 12.86 3.34 1.15
C ALA A 449 12.88 2.37 2.35
N LYS A 450 11.81 2.33 3.18
CA LYS A 450 11.71 1.40 4.32
C LYS A 450 11.87 -0.06 3.86
N LEU A 451 11.16 -0.46 2.81
CA LEU A 451 11.17 -1.82 2.26
C LEU A 451 12.52 -2.21 1.64
N SER A 452 13.35 -1.25 1.22
CA SER A 452 14.70 -1.55 0.72
C SER A 452 15.63 -2.05 1.85
N GLY A 453 15.44 -1.55 3.07
CA GLY A 453 16.21 -1.92 4.26
C GLY A 453 15.73 -3.19 4.95
N SER A 454 16.06 -3.35 6.23
CA SER A 454 15.70 -4.52 7.04
C SER A 454 14.30 -4.42 7.67
N TYR A 455 13.38 -3.66 7.10
CA TYR A 455 12.07 -3.39 7.69
C TYR A 455 11.29 -4.65 8.08
N ALA A 456 10.63 -4.61 9.23
CA ALA A 456 9.72 -5.65 9.69
C ALA A 456 8.64 -5.02 10.57
N GLU A 457 7.50 -5.70 10.64
CA GLU A 457 6.37 -5.28 11.47
C GLU A 457 6.23 -6.21 12.66
N LEU A 458 6.23 -5.61 13.84
CA LEU A 458 5.95 -6.27 15.10
C LEU A 458 4.48 -6.06 15.47
N GLU A 459 3.75 -7.14 15.65
CA GLU A 459 2.35 -7.16 16.07
C GLU A 459 2.26 -7.74 17.48
N ASP A 460 1.68 -6.98 18.42
CA ASP A 460 1.28 -7.53 19.72
C ASP A 460 0.07 -8.46 19.54
N ASN A 461 0.25 -9.68 20.04
CA ASN A 461 -0.75 -10.74 20.07
C ASN A 461 -1.07 -11.18 21.51
N THR A 462 -0.63 -10.42 22.51
CA THR A 462 -0.98 -10.65 23.91
C THR A 462 -2.47 -10.39 24.11
N PRO A 463 -3.25 -11.35 24.66
CA PRO A 463 -4.67 -11.12 24.95
C PRO A 463 -4.87 -9.92 25.86
N LEU A 464 -5.95 -9.15 25.65
CA LEU A 464 -6.25 -7.96 26.48
C LEU A 464 -6.35 -8.26 27.99
N ILE A 465 -6.72 -9.48 28.38
CA ILE A 465 -6.79 -9.91 29.78
C ILE A 465 -5.64 -10.87 30.09
N ILE A 466 -4.86 -10.54 31.13
CA ILE A 466 -3.80 -11.37 31.70
C ILE A 466 -4.37 -12.12 32.92
N PRO A 467 -4.57 -13.45 32.83
CA PRO A 467 -5.24 -14.21 33.88
C PRO A 467 -4.36 -14.56 35.08
N GLU A 468 -3.03 -14.53 34.89
CA GLU A 468 -2.04 -15.04 35.85
C GLU A 468 -0.89 -14.04 36.00
N LYS A 469 -0.29 -13.97 37.19
CA LYS A 469 0.83 -13.04 37.45
C LYS A 469 2.10 -13.47 36.74
N GLN A 470 2.29 -14.76 36.55
CA GLN A 470 3.35 -15.30 35.70
C GLN A 470 2.73 -15.57 34.33
N TYR A 471 3.11 -14.77 33.34
CA TYR A 471 2.50 -14.85 32.01
C TYR A 471 3.53 -14.52 30.93
N LYS A 472 3.06 -14.39 29.69
CA LYS A 472 3.91 -14.05 28.55
C LYS A 472 3.25 -12.98 27.69
N ALA A 473 4.05 -12.03 27.22
CA ALA A 473 3.65 -11.14 26.13
C ALA A 473 3.91 -11.87 24.81
N TYR A 474 2.87 -12.09 24.03
CA TYR A 474 2.94 -12.79 22.74
C TYR A 474 3.03 -11.77 21.61
N PHE A 475 3.84 -12.07 20.60
CA PHE A 475 3.96 -11.21 19.43
C PHE A 475 4.19 -12.01 18.15
N ALA A 476 3.91 -11.38 17.03
CA ALA A 476 4.28 -11.85 15.70
C ALA A 476 5.19 -10.80 15.03
N LEU A 477 6.30 -11.26 14.46
CA LEU A 477 7.19 -10.43 13.67
C LEU A 477 7.12 -10.88 12.21
N THR A 478 6.75 -9.98 11.30
CA THR A 478 6.72 -10.27 9.85
C THR A 478 7.80 -9.48 9.14
N ARG A 479 8.72 -10.17 8.47
CA ARG A 479 9.76 -9.51 7.66
C ARG A 479 9.15 -8.94 6.38
N LEU A 480 9.37 -7.66 6.15
CA LEU A 480 8.96 -6.96 4.93
C LEU A 480 10.14 -6.37 4.16
N GLY A 481 11.33 -6.22 4.74
CA GLY A 481 12.47 -5.58 4.09
C GLY A 481 13.26 -6.50 3.16
N GLN A 482 13.80 -5.95 2.07
CA GLN A 482 14.63 -6.64 1.09
C GLN A 482 16.07 -6.88 1.59
N THR A 483 16.51 -6.12 2.58
CA THR A 483 17.79 -6.36 3.26
C THR A 483 17.58 -7.30 4.45
N ASN A 484 18.51 -8.23 4.66
CA ASN A 484 18.44 -9.12 5.81
C ASN A 484 18.67 -8.32 7.09
N GLY A 485 17.89 -8.61 8.14
CA GLY A 485 18.05 -8.00 9.45
C GLY A 485 18.19 -9.04 10.55
N THR A 486 18.75 -8.59 11.67
CA THR A 486 18.66 -9.24 12.98
C THR A 486 17.68 -8.44 13.81
N TYR A 487 16.64 -9.09 14.31
CA TYR A 487 15.53 -8.44 14.97
C TYR A 487 15.56 -8.76 16.46
N THR A 488 15.64 -7.73 17.32
CA THR A 488 15.61 -7.90 18.77
C THR A 488 14.33 -7.29 19.33
N ILE A 489 13.54 -8.10 20.04
CA ILE A 489 12.31 -7.68 20.70
C ILE A 489 12.54 -7.74 22.21
N SER A 490 12.16 -6.68 22.93
CA SER A 490 12.26 -6.63 24.38
C SER A 490 11.02 -5.97 25.02
N ILE A 491 10.83 -6.22 26.32
CA ILE A 491 9.81 -5.55 27.12
C ILE A 491 10.51 -4.49 27.98
N GLU A 492 10.05 -3.24 27.91
CA GLU A 492 10.39 -2.19 28.88
C GLU A 492 9.17 -1.97 29.81
N PRO A 493 9.19 -2.44 31.06
CA PRO A 493 8.09 -2.23 32.01
C PRO A 493 7.76 -0.75 32.22
N LEU A 494 6.47 -0.43 32.31
CA LEU A 494 6.03 0.92 32.69
C LEU A 494 5.38 0.88 34.08
N GLY A 495 6.12 1.33 35.08
CA GLY A 495 5.69 1.37 36.49
C GLY A 495 6.23 0.20 37.33
N ASP A 496 5.73 0.09 38.56
CA ASP A 496 6.23 -0.86 39.58
C ASP A 496 5.41 -2.17 39.62
N ASP A 497 4.61 -2.44 38.59
CA ASP A 497 3.73 -3.62 38.52
C ASP A 497 4.49 -4.90 38.18
N PHE A 498 5.71 -4.79 37.64
CA PHE A 498 6.53 -5.92 37.20
C PHE A 498 7.59 -6.27 38.26
N VAL A 499 7.67 -7.56 38.61
CA VAL A 499 8.77 -8.13 39.40
C VAL A 499 9.94 -8.45 38.49
N SER A 500 9.65 -9.04 37.33
CA SER A 500 10.66 -9.40 36.34
C SER A 500 10.08 -9.46 34.93
N VAL A 501 10.94 -9.27 33.94
CA VAL A 501 10.68 -9.55 32.52
C VAL A 501 11.78 -10.48 31.99
N GLY A 502 11.43 -11.31 31.02
CA GLY A 502 12.36 -12.23 30.38
C GLY A 502 13.41 -11.52 29.53
N ASP A 503 14.41 -12.29 29.11
CA ASP A 503 15.46 -11.82 28.22
C ASP A 503 14.88 -11.40 26.84
N PRO A 504 15.51 -10.44 26.14
CA PRO A 504 15.13 -10.09 24.77
C PRO A 504 15.16 -11.30 23.83
N VAL A 505 14.21 -11.36 22.91
CA VAL A 505 14.16 -12.38 21.86
C VAL A 505 14.88 -11.85 20.62
N VAL A 506 15.80 -12.64 20.08
CA VAL A 506 16.52 -12.34 18.84
C VAL A 506 16.03 -13.28 17.74
N ILE A 507 15.58 -12.71 16.63
CA ILE A 507 15.07 -13.43 15.45
C ILE A 507 15.92 -13.05 14.24
N ASP A 508 16.48 -14.06 13.59
CA ASP A 508 17.34 -13.93 12.42
C ASP A 508 16.81 -14.76 11.24
N ASN A 509 17.32 -14.49 10.03
CA ASN A 509 17.13 -15.33 8.84
C ASN A 509 15.66 -15.56 8.42
N LEU A 510 14.76 -14.62 8.72
CA LEU A 510 13.41 -14.65 8.16
C LEU A 510 13.48 -14.45 6.65
N SER A 511 12.75 -15.26 5.89
CA SER A 511 12.48 -14.98 4.48
C SER A 511 11.53 -13.79 4.37
N VAL A 512 11.54 -13.09 3.22
CA VAL A 512 10.57 -12.01 2.96
C VAL A 512 9.14 -12.56 3.05
N LEU A 513 8.24 -11.80 3.69
CA LEU A 513 6.87 -12.18 4.07
C LEU A 513 6.76 -13.32 5.09
N GLN A 514 7.86 -13.82 5.65
CA GLN A 514 7.80 -14.80 6.72
C GLN A 514 7.41 -14.14 8.05
N THR A 515 6.44 -14.74 8.73
CA THR A 515 6.06 -14.39 10.10
C THR A 515 6.67 -15.37 11.10
N ALA A 516 7.35 -14.85 12.12
CA ALA A 516 7.73 -15.60 13.31
C ALA A 516 6.81 -15.23 14.48
N ASN A 517 6.31 -16.24 15.20
CA ASN A 517 5.53 -16.03 16.41
C ASN A 517 6.37 -16.44 17.61
N ASP A 518 6.46 -15.57 18.61
CA ASP A 518 7.19 -15.84 19.84
C ASP A 518 6.59 -15.07 21.04
N SER A 519 7.26 -15.12 22.18
CA SER A 519 6.79 -14.52 23.42
C SER A 519 7.91 -14.21 24.41
N ILE A 520 7.76 -13.16 25.20
CA ILE A 520 8.64 -12.83 26.33
C ILE A 520 7.88 -13.07 27.63
N PRO A 521 8.38 -13.94 28.55
CA PRO A 521 7.75 -14.14 29.84
C PRO A 521 7.89 -12.90 30.74
N PHE A 522 6.93 -12.69 31.64
CA PHE A 522 7.02 -11.67 32.68
C PHE A 522 6.34 -12.15 33.97
N GLU A 523 6.68 -11.49 35.08
CA GLU A 523 6.08 -11.71 36.39
C GLU A 523 5.56 -10.40 36.97
N LEU A 524 4.28 -10.37 37.34
CA LEU A 524 3.62 -9.25 37.99
C LEU A 524 3.72 -9.33 39.51
N GLY A 525 3.76 -8.17 40.16
CA GLY A 525 3.90 -8.02 41.60
C GLY A 525 2.67 -8.44 42.40
N ASP A 526 2.88 -8.72 43.68
CA ASP A 526 1.79 -9.02 44.62
C ASP A 526 0.82 -7.84 44.79
N ASN A 527 1.30 -6.61 44.57
CA ASN A 527 0.52 -5.37 44.55
C ASN A 527 -0.51 -5.29 43.43
N VAL A 528 -0.33 -6.03 42.34
CA VAL A 528 -1.26 -6.02 41.20
C VAL A 528 -2.54 -6.78 41.57
N ALA A 529 -3.67 -6.08 41.49
CA ALA A 529 -5.00 -6.53 41.87
C ALA A 529 -5.92 -6.72 40.65
N ASN A 530 -7.01 -7.47 40.87
CA ASN A 530 -7.99 -7.79 39.84
C ASN A 530 -8.60 -6.51 39.24
N GLY A 531 -8.47 -6.33 37.93
CA GLY A 531 -8.93 -5.15 37.19
C GLY A 531 -7.85 -4.11 36.93
N ASP A 532 -6.64 -4.27 37.48
CA ASP A 532 -5.54 -3.32 37.27
C ASP A 532 -5.08 -3.32 35.81
N THR A 533 -4.72 -2.13 35.34
CA THR A 533 -4.16 -1.92 34.00
C THR A 533 -2.65 -2.16 34.03
N ILE A 534 -2.17 -3.03 33.17
CA ILE A 534 -0.75 -3.37 33.00
C ILE A 534 -0.24 -2.68 31.75
N ARG A 535 0.84 -1.90 31.89
CA ARG A 535 1.47 -1.21 30.76
C ARG A 535 2.93 -1.59 30.62
N PHE A 536 3.35 -1.82 29.40
CA PHE A 536 4.75 -2.03 29.04
C PHE A 536 5.00 -1.57 27.62
N VAL A 537 6.24 -1.27 27.30
CA VAL A 537 6.66 -0.99 25.93
C VAL A 537 7.17 -2.29 25.31
N LEU A 538 6.68 -2.63 24.12
CA LEU A 538 7.38 -3.55 23.22
C LEU A 538 8.38 -2.72 22.42
N ALA A 539 9.66 -2.90 22.73
CA ALA A 539 10.76 -2.27 21.99
C ALA A 539 11.24 -3.24 20.91
N PHE A 540 11.21 -2.77 19.66
CA PHE A 540 11.60 -3.51 18.47
C PHE A 540 12.83 -2.86 17.83
N ASP A 541 13.96 -3.57 17.86
CA ASP A 541 15.21 -3.18 17.24
C ASP A 541 15.43 -4.02 15.97
N ASN A 542 15.61 -3.37 14.81
CA ASN A 542 15.87 -4.03 13.53
C ASN A 542 17.35 -4.04 13.11
N GLY A 543 18.25 -3.64 14.03
CA GLY A 543 19.69 -3.49 13.82
C GLY A 543 20.12 -2.06 13.47
N TYR A 544 19.18 -1.22 13.04
CA TYR A 544 19.44 0.17 12.62
C TYR A 544 18.77 1.16 13.57
N TYR A 545 17.55 0.87 13.98
CA TYR A 545 16.78 1.71 14.89
C TYR A 545 15.82 0.91 15.76
N VAL A 546 15.36 1.57 16.84
CA VAL A 546 14.43 0.98 17.79
C VAL A 546 13.09 1.71 17.72
N THR A 547 12.03 1.01 17.34
CA THR A 547 10.64 1.48 17.52
C THR A 547 10.10 0.99 18.84
N ARG A 548 9.13 1.73 19.39
CA ARG A 548 8.53 1.47 20.70
C ARG A 548 7.03 1.59 20.58
N ASP A 549 6.32 0.52 20.91
CA ASP A 549 4.86 0.53 21.01
C ASP A 549 4.45 0.33 22.46
N THR A 550 3.52 1.16 22.94
CA THR A 550 3.01 1.06 24.31
C THR A 550 1.83 0.10 24.34
N VAL A 551 2.03 -1.04 24.97
CA VAL A 551 1.03 -2.09 25.12
C VAL A 551 0.27 -1.90 26.43
N GLU A 552 -1.06 -1.89 26.36
CA GLU A 552 -1.96 -1.84 27.51
C GLU A 552 -2.78 -3.13 27.61
N LYS A 553 -2.79 -3.75 28.81
CA LYS A 553 -3.51 -4.98 29.14
C LYS A 553 -4.18 -4.86 30.50
N TYR A 554 -5.00 -5.83 30.89
CA TYR A 554 -5.70 -5.83 32.17
C TYR A 554 -5.46 -7.12 32.93
N TYR A 555 -4.98 -7.03 34.17
CA TYR A 555 -4.76 -8.21 35.01
C TYR A 555 -6.05 -8.62 35.71
N GLY A 556 -6.40 -9.90 35.64
CA GLY A 556 -7.47 -10.43 36.48
C GLY A 556 -8.06 -11.77 36.04
N THR A 557 -8.87 -12.37 36.92
CA THR A 557 -9.56 -13.62 36.64
C THR A 557 -10.68 -13.40 35.63
N PRO A 558 -10.61 -13.98 34.41
CA PRO A 558 -11.62 -13.77 33.39
C PRO A 558 -12.90 -14.55 33.70
N VAL A 559 -14.05 -13.90 33.46
CA VAL A 559 -15.39 -14.49 33.50
C VAL A 559 -16.06 -14.28 32.14
N VAL A 560 -16.37 -15.37 31.46
CA VAL A 560 -17.09 -15.33 30.18
C VAL A 560 -18.58 -15.18 30.46
N VAL A 561 -19.17 -14.07 30.01
CA VAL A 561 -20.60 -13.75 30.20
C VAL A 561 -21.42 -13.90 28.93
N LEU A 562 -20.76 -13.97 27.78
CA LEU A 562 -21.35 -14.39 26.50
C LEU A 562 -20.34 -15.24 25.74
N TYR A 563 -20.83 -16.31 25.11
CA TYR A 563 -20.07 -17.06 24.12
C TYR A 563 -21.02 -17.60 23.05
N ASP A 564 -20.60 -17.53 21.79
CA ASP A 564 -21.32 -18.07 20.65
C ASP A 564 -20.35 -18.53 19.55
N ASP A 565 -20.31 -19.84 19.32
CA ASP A 565 -19.60 -20.52 18.23
C ASP A 565 -20.53 -20.85 17.05
N PHE A 566 -21.69 -20.17 16.99
CA PHE A 566 -22.68 -20.22 15.92
C PHE A 566 -23.14 -21.63 15.51
N PRO A 567 -23.64 -22.46 16.44
CA PRO A 567 -24.29 -23.72 16.07
C PRO A 567 -25.62 -23.48 15.33
N ASP A 568 -26.24 -22.33 15.56
CA ASP A 568 -27.50 -21.82 15.00
C ASP A 568 -27.53 -20.27 15.09
N THR A 569 -28.67 -19.65 14.77
CA THR A 569 -28.87 -18.19 14.87
C THR A 569 -29.78 -17.79 16.04
N ASP A 570 -30.06 -18.66 17.01
CA ASP A 570 -31.13 -18.45 18.00
C ASP A 570 -30.88 -17.27 18.94
N LYS A 571 -29.62 -16.85 19.11
CA LYS A 571 -29.25 -15.66 19.88
C LYS A 571 -29.34 -14.35 19.10
N TRP A 572 -29.60 -14.42 17.78
CA TRP A 572 -29.46 -13.30 16.86
C TRP A 572 -30.75 -13.02 16.08
N ASN A 573 -31.02 -11.75 15.85
CA ASN A 573 -32.11 -11.29 14.99
C ASN A 573 -31.55 -10.35 13.91
N GLY A 574 -31.92 -10.60 12.66
CA GLY A 574 -31.46 -9.80 11.53
C GLY A 574 -31.45 -10.57 10.22
N ASN A 575 -30.66 -10.07 9.27
CA ASN A 575 -30.63 -10.54 7.88
C ASN A 575 -29.35 -11.29 7.52
N TRP A 576 -28.44 -11.48 8.48
CA TRP A 576 -27.21 -12.26 8.29
C TRP A 576 -27.52 -13.75 8.54
N GLY A 577 -26.68 -14.64 8.03
CA GLY A 577 -26.91 -16.08 8.12
C GLY A 577 -25.65 -16.89 8.36
N LEU A 578 -25.83 -18.21 8.47
CA LEU A 578 -24.74 -19.15 8.77
C LEU A 578 -23.98 -19.53 7.51
N TYR A 579 -22.66 -19.59 7.62
CA TYR A 579 -21.72 -20.00 6.58
C TYR A 579 -20.91 -21.22 7.01
N SER A 580 -20.80 -22.22 6.14
CA SER A 580 -20.27 -23.56 6.49
C SER A 580 -19.01 -23.99 5.74
N MET A 581 -18.60 -23.28 4.69
CA MET A 581 -17.50 -23.77 3.85
C MET A 581 -16.14 -23.65 4.54
N PHE A 582 -15.89 -22.50 5.18
CA PHE A 582 -14.61 -22.20 5.86
C PHE A 582 -14.82 -21.43 7.17
N PRO A 583 -15.68 -21.91 8.10
CA PRO A 583 -15.84 -21.26 9.39
C PRO A 583 -14.53 -21.34 10.17
N PHE A 584 -14.32 -20.44 11.13
CA PHE A 584 -13.16 -20.53 11.99
C PHE A 584 -13.27 -21.77 12.90
N SER A 585 -14.46 -22.02 13.44
CA SER A 585 -14.83 -23.23 14.17
C SER A 585 -16.06 -23.90 13.57
N ALA A 586 -16.04 -25.23 13.47
CA ALA A 586 -17.21 -25.97 13.03
C ALA A 586 -18.36 -25.85 14.07
N PRO A 587 -19.63 -25.82 13.64
CA PRO A 587 -20.09 -26.08 12.26
C PRO A 587 -20.20 -24.86 11.35
N TYR A 588 -20.40 -23.65 11.89
CA TYR A 588 -20.69 -22.45 11.10
C TYR A 588 -20.03 -21.20 11.66
N SER A 589 -19.90 -20.19 10.82
CA SER A 589 -19.66 -18.79 11.20
C SER A 589 -20.87 -17.94 10.82
N MET A 590 -21.05 -16.77 11.42
CA MET A 590 -22.02 -15.78 10.96
C MET A 590 -21.45 -15.01 9.76
N ALA A 591 -22.28 -14.73 8.76
CA ALA A 591 -21.91 -13.98 7.56
C ALA A 591 -23.05 -13.05 7.11
N ASP A 592 -22.73 -11.87 6.59
CA ASP A 592 -23.75 -10.97 6.04
C ASP A 592 -24.34 -11.51 4.73
N SER A 593 -23.50 -12.14 3.90
CA SER A 593 -23.86 -12.73 2.60
C SER A 593 -23.38 -14.19 2.50
N PRO A 594 -24.00 -15.14 3.23
CA PRO A 594 -23.54 -16.53 3.30
C PRO A 594 -23.64 -17.32 1.97
N PHE A 595 -24.31 -16.78 0.96
CA PHE A 595 -24.62 -17.46 -0.31
C PHE A 595 -24.14 -16.67 -1.54
N GLY A 596 -23.04 -15.93 -1.42
CA GLY A 596 -22.44 -15.16 -2.51
C GLY A 596 -22.05 -13.76 -2.05
N ASN A 597 -21.83 -12.86 -3.01
CA ASN A 597 -21.47 -11.49 -2.67
C ASN A 597 -22.65 -10.70 -2.12
N TYR A 598 -22.39 -9.71 -1.26
CA TYR A 598 -23.41 -8.75 -0.84
C TYR A 598 -23.91 -7.93 -2.04
N ALA A 599 -25.13 -7.39 -1.95
CA ALA A 599 -25.71 -6.59 -3.03
C ALA A 599 -25.36 -5.11 -2.92
N ASN A 600 -25.45 -4.36 -4.02
CA ASN A 600 -25.34 -2.89 -4.01
C ASN A 600 -26.47 -2.28 -3.15
N ASN A 601 -26.20 -1.14 -2.53
CA ASN A 601 -27.12 -0.38 -1.69
C ASN A 601 -27.64 -1.19 -0.49
N THR A 602 -26.85 -2.13 0.01
CA THR A 602 -27.20 -2.96 1.17
C THR A 602 -27.12 -2.12 2.44
N ASN A 603 -28.05 -2.37 3.37
CA ASN A 603 -28.02 -1.82 4.72
C ASN A 603 -28.62 -2.87 5.66
N ASN A 604 -27.85 -3.91 5.92
CA ASN A 604 -28.29 -5.10 6.66
C ASN A 604 -27.55 -5.21 7.98
N SER A 605 -28.20 -5.81 8.97
CA SER A 605 -27.58 -6.02 10.27
C SER A 605 -28.00 -7.35 10.89
N THR A 606 -27.21 -7.79 11.86
CA THR A 606 -27.57 -8.83 12.82
C THR A 606 -27.33 -8.33 14.23
N THR A 607 -28.28 -8.57 15.12
CA THR A 607 -28.32 -8.00 16.48
C THR A 607 -28.56 -9.09 17.51
N LEU A 608 -27.79 -9.08 18.59
CA LEU A 608 -27.99 -9.97 19.72
C LEU A 608 -29.37 -9.71 20.37
N ILE A 609 -30.16 -10.78 20.54
CA ILE A 609 -31.54 -10.69 21.04
C ILE A 609 -31.56 -10.36 22.54
N GLU A 610 -30.82 -11.14 23.33
CA GLU A 610 -30.74 -10.97 24.77
C GLU A 610 -29.63 -9.99 25.13
N SER A 611 -29.81 -9.25 26.23
CA SER A 611 -28.77 -8.37 26.74
C SER A 611 -27.71 -9.17 27.49
N VAL A 612 -26.45 -8.73 27.42
CA VAL A 612 -25.34 -9.24 28.22
C VAL A 612 -25.15 -8.32 29.42
N SER A 613 -25.20 -8.88 30.64
CA SER A 613 -25.02 -8.08 31.84
C SER A 613 -23.54 -7.90 32.19
N LEU A 614 -23.12 -6.64 32.36
CA LEU A 614 -21.79 -6.27 32.85
C LEU A 614 -21.85 -5.66 34.26
N ALA A 615 -22.91 -5.96 35.03
CA ALA A 615 -23.19 -5.34 36.32
C ALA A 615 -22.01 -5.37 37.31
N ASN A 616 -21.18 -6.42 37.27
CA ASN A 616 -20.03 -6.60 38.15
C ASN A 616 -18.67 -6.44 37.43
N ALA A 617 -18.66 -5.92 36.20
CA ALA A 617 -17.40 -5.78 35.45
C ALA A 617 -16.55 -4.62 36.00
N SER A 618 -15.27 -4.86 36.23
CA SER A 618 -14.23 -3.81 36.31
C SER A 618 -13.65 -3.53 34.93
N VAL A 619 -13.43 -4.60 34.18
CA VAL A 619 -12.98 -4.62 32.79
C VAL A 619 -13.92 -5.52 32.00
N ALA A 620 -14.22 -5.15 30.76
CA ALA A 620 -14.98 -5.97 29.84
C ALA A 620 -14.38 -5.90 28.42
N VAL A 621 -14.26 -7.05 27.78
CA VAL A 621 -13.68 -7.22 26.44
C VAL A 621 -14.64 -8.01 25.56
N LEU A 622 -14.99 -7.42 24.42
CA LEU A 622 -15.63 -8.13 23.31
C LEU A 622 -14.54 -8.74 22.44
N ASN A 623 -14.65 -10.02 22.11
CA ASN A 623 -13.72 -10.69 21.21
C ASN A 623 -14.45 -11.60 20.22
N PHE A 624 -13.90 -11.75 19.03
CA PHE A 624 -14.38 -12.65 17.99
C PHE A 624 -13.28 -12.85 16.94
N TYR A 625 -13.41 -13.88 16.12
CA TYR A 625 -12.63 -14.00 14.89
C TYR A 625 -13.40 -13.39 13.74
N ALA A 626 -12.70 -12.71 12.83
CA ALA A 626 -13.30 -12.14 11.64
C ALA A 626 -12.42 -12.32 10.40
N ARG A 627 -13.06 -12.29 9.24
CA ARG A 627 -12.43 -12.15 7.91
C ARG A 627 -13.40 -11.40 7.00
N TRP A 628 -12.89 -10.68 6.02
CA TRP A 628 -13.77 -9.90 5.14
C TRP A 628 -13.16 -9.58 3.78
N ARG A 629 -14.04 -9.30 2.84
CA ARG A 629 -13.72 -8.67 1.56
C ARG A 629 -14.83 -7.67 1.24
N ILE A 630 -14.51 -6.40 1.35
CA ILE A 630 -15.41 -5.24 1.25
C ILE A 630 -14.73 -4.21 0.34
N GLU A 631 -15.50 -3.49 -0.49
CA GLU A 631 -14.97 -2.42 -1.32
C GLU A 631 -14.34 -1.31 -0.43
N PRO A 632 -13.01 -1.10 -0.50
CA PRO A 632 -12.34 -0.14 0.36
C PRO A 632 -12.78 1.29 0.01
N GLY A 633 -12.95 2.12 1.04
CA GLY A 633 -13.29 3.53 0.88
C GLY A 633 -14.75 3.82 0.50
N TYR A 634 -15.61 2.82 0.29
CA TYR A 634 -17.02 3.00 -0.08
C TYR A 634 -17.96 2.14 0.77
N ASP A 635 -17.75 0.83 0.75
CA ASP A 635 -18.53 -0.12 1.54
C ASP A 635 -17.89 -0.31 2.91
N TYR A 636 -18.68 -0.75 3.90
CA TYR A 636 -18.13 -0.98 5.23
C TYR A 636 -19.00 -1.83 6.14
N VAL A 637 -18.35 -2.45 7.13
CA VAL A 637 -19.01 -3.03 8.31
C VAL A 637 -18.71 -2.21 9.55
N GLN A 638 -19.69 -2.09 10.45
CA GLN A 638 -19.49 -1.58 11.81
C GLN A 638 -19.97 -2.60 12.84
N VAL A 639 -19.15 -2.81 13.87
CA VAL A 639 -19.57 -3.44 15.12
C VAL A 639 -20.05 -2.34 16.06
N LYS A 640 -21.24 -2.52 16.64
CA LYS A 640 -21.91 -1.52 17.46
C LYS A 640 -22.40 -2.12 18.76
N ILE A 641 -22.42 -1.29 19.79
CA ILE A 641 -22.93 -1.62 21.11
C ILE A 641 -24.09 -0.70 21.51
N SER A 642 -24.99 -1.21 22.34
CA SER A 642 -26.11 -0.46 22.88
C SER A 642 -26.26 -0.75 24.36
N ALA A 643 -26.25 0.29 25.20
CA ALA A 643 -26.50 0.18 26.64
C ALA A 643 -27.95 0.55 27.05
N ASN A 644 -28.83 0.76 26.07
CA ASN A 644 -30.23 1.15 26.28
C ASN A 644 -31.19 0.26 25.48
N ASN A 645 -30.88 -1.04 25.49
CA ASN A 645 -31.68 -2.10 24.88
C ASN A 645 -32.00 -1.87 23.38
N GLY A 646 -31.03 -1.34 22.64
CA GLY A 646 -31.11 -1.15 21.19
C GLY A 646 -31.72 0.17 20.73
N SER A 647 -32.00 1.12 21.64
CA SER A 647 -32.55 2.43 21.28
C SER A 647 -31.53 3.30 20.56
N THR A 648 -30.27 3.30 21.01
CA THR A 648 -29.13 3.94 20.34
C THR A 648 -27.97 2.96 20.21
N TRP A 649 -27.12 3.18 19.20
CA TRP A 649 -26.01 2.30 18.86
C TRP A 649 -24.74 3.10 18.67
N THR A 650 -23.70 2.75 19.42
CA THR A 650 -22.37 3.36 19.33
C THR A 650 -21.44 2.42 18.57
N PRO A 651 -20.79 2.85 17.47
CA PRO A 651 -19.80 2.02 16.80
C PRO A 651 -18.53 1.90 17.65
N LEU A 652 -17.95 0.70 17.65
CA LEU A 652 -16.79 0.34 18.45
C LEU A 652 -15.50 0.47 17.64
N THR A 653 -14.45 0.97 18.28
CA THR A 653 -13.08 0.98 17.72
C THR A 653 -12.37 -0.30 18.12
N GLY A 654 -11.91 -1.08 17.14
CA GLY A 654 -11.13 -2.30 17.33
C GLY A 654 -9.74 -2.19 16.70
N LYS A 655 -8.97 -3.27 16.80
CA LYS A 655 -7.61 -3.38 16.24
C LYS A 655 -7.60 -3.20 14.72
N TYR A 656 -8.63 -3.71 14.03
CA TYR A 656 -8.70 -3.66 12.57
C TYR A 656 -9.70 -2.63 12.02
N THR A 657 -10.16 -1.70 12.86
CA THR A 657 -10.99 -0.58 12.39
C THR A 657 -10.14 0.63 12.04
N HIS A 658 -10.53 1.38 11.03
CA HIS A 658 -10.00 2.71 10.74
C HIS A 658 -11.14 3.74 10.62
N PRO A 659 -10.83 5.04 10.69
CA PRO A 659 -11.81 6.09 10.43
C PRO A 659 -12.34 6.00 8.99
N GLY A 660 -13.66 6.09 8.83
CA GLY A 660 -14.29 6.12 7.51
C GLY A 660 -13.98 7.37 6.71
N THR A 661 -13.99 7.23 5.38
CA THR A 661 -13.78 8.30 4.40
C THR A 661 -15.06 9.13 4.15
N ASP A 662 -14.95 10.16 3.29
CA ASP A 662 -16.06 10.98 2.81
C ASP A 662 -17.17 10.19 2.09
N ASN A 663 -16.83 9.05 1.49
CA ASN A 663 -17.79 8.17 0.81
C ASN A 663 -18.40 7.12 1.75
N GLN A 664 -17.96 7.07 3.01
CA GLN A 664 -18.46 6.16 4.05
C GLN A 664 -19.15 6.95 5.17
N LEU A 665 -18.81 6.68 6.44
CA LEU A 665 -19.16 7.51 7.59
C LEU A 665 -17.90 8.21 8.10
N PRO A 666 -17.70 9.49 7.73
CA PRO A 666 -16.48 10.23 8.05
C PRO A 666 -16.13 10.16 9.53
N GLY A 667 -14.91 9.70 9.83
CA GLY A 667 -14.37 9.66 11.19
C GLY A 667 -14.95 8.58 12.10
N GLN A 668 -15.89 7.74 11.64
CA GLN A 668 -16.43 6.64 12.44
C GLN A 668 -15.56 5.38 12.26
N PRO A 669 -15.39 4.54 13.30
CA PRO A 669 -14.64 3.29 13.15
C PRO A 669 -15.44 2.30 12.31
N LEU A 670 -14.78 1.72 11.32
CA LEU A 670 -15.36 0.74 10.40
C LEU A 670 -14.31 -0.24 9.86
N TYR A 671 -14.78 -1.33 9.28
CA TYR A 671 -13.99 -2.33 8.56
C TYR A 671 -14.30 -2.21 7.07
N ASP A 672 -13.28 -2.10 6.23
CA ASP A 672 -13.37 -2.25 4.77
C ASP A 672 -12.12 -2.99 4.22
N GLY A 673 -12.00 -3.10 2.89
CA GLY A 673 -10.85 -3.73 2.26
C GLY A 673 -10.86 -5.26 2.35
N ILE A 674 -9.68 -5.89 2.33
CA ILE A 674 -9.54 -7.33 2.15
C ILE A 674 -8.68 -7.95 3.25
N VAL A 675 -9.26 -8.86 4.03
CA VAL A 675 -8.59 -9.73 5.00
C VAL A 675 -9.09 -11.17 4.79
N ASN A 676 -8.29 -11.97 4.07
CA ASN A 676 -8.67 -13.33 3.65
C ASN A 676 -8.48 -14.41 4.73
N SER A 677 -7.56 -14.17 5.66
CA SER A 677 -7.30 -15.04 6.82
C SER A 677 -8.16 -14.62 7.99
N TRP A 678 -8.56 -15.58 8.83
CA TRP A 678 -9.22 -15.27 10.09
C TRP A 678 -8.27 -14.52 11.02
N VAL A 679 -8.64 -13.30 11.41
CA VAL A 679 -7.95 -12.49 12.41
C VAL A 679 -8.76 -12.43 13.70
N ARG A 680 -8.09 -12.24 14.84
CA ARG A 680 -8.75 -12.14 16.14
C ARG A 680 -8.94 -10.68 16.52
N GLU A 681 -10.18 -10.25 16.65
CA GLU A 681 -10.54 -8.90 17.10
C GLU A 681 -10.76 -8.90 18.62
N GLU A 682 -10.25 -7.87 19.29
CA GLU A 682 -10.45 -7.65 20.72
C GLU A 682 -10.73 -6.16 20.98
N ILE A 683 -11.90 -5.88 21.53
CA ILE A 683 -12.39 -4.53 21.76
C ILE A 683 -12.61 -4.35 23.26
N ASN A 684 -11.91 -3.36 23.84
CA ASN A 684 -12.19 -2.92 25.19
C ASN A 684 -13.55 -2.21 25.24
N ILE A 685 -14.50 -2.77 25.98
CA ILE A 685 -15.84 -2.23 26.20
C ILE A 685 -16.09 -1.89 27.68
N SER A 686 -15.02 -1.66 28.44
CA SER A 686 -15.07 -1.35 29.88
C SER A 686 -15.81 -0.04 30.18
N GLU A 687 -15.98 0.85 29.19
CA GLU A 687 -16.84 2.04 29.34
C GLU A 687 -18.32 1.68 29.65
N TYR A 688 -18.75 0.45 29.34
CA TYR A 688 -20.08 -0.09 29.64
C TYR A 688 -20.12 -0.95 30.90
N ALA A 689 -19.05 -0.97 31.70
CA ALA A 689 -19.04 -1.63 32.99
C ALA A 689 -20.22 -1.15 33.87
N GLY A 690 -20.89 -2.08 34.53
CA GLY A 690 -22.09 -1.82 35.34
C GLY A 690 -23.40 -1.76 34.56
N GLN A 691 -23.40 -1.97 33.23
CA GLN A 691 -24.59 -1.82 32.37
C GLN A 691 -24.97 -3.15 31.70
N ASP A 692 -26.22 -3.25 31.23
CA ASP A 692 -26.64 -4.32 30.33
C ASP A 692 -26.47 -3.85 28.87
N ILE A 693 -25.78 -4.65 28.06
CA ILE A 693 -25.42 -4.28 26.69
C ILE A 693 -26.06 -5.19 25.63
N LYS A 694 -26.19 -4.70 24.41
CA LYS A 694 -26.45 -5.49 23.19
C LYS A 694 -25.41 -5.19 22.13
N ILE A 695 -25.14 -6.18 21.28
CA ILE A 695 -24.14 -6.10 20.20
C ILE A 695 -24.86 -6.21 18.85
N ARG A 696 -24.40 -5.44 17.85
CA ARG A 696 -24.89 -5.46 16.47
C ARG A 696 -23.74 -5.36 15.49
N PHE A 697 -23.82 -6.12 14.41
CA PHE A 697 -22.99 -5.98 13.22
C PHE A 697 -23.84 -5.37 12.11
N THR A 698 -23.32 -4.41 11.35
CA THR A 698 -24.06 -3.74 10.25
C THR A 698 -23.17 -3.60 9.02
N LEU A 699 -23.59 -4.15 7.88
CA LEU A 699 -23.00 -3.90 6.57
C LEU A 699 -23.75 -2.76 5.88
N ARG A 700 -23.00 -1.84 5.29
CA ARG A 700 -23.49 -0.85 4.33
C ARG A 700 -22.70 -0.95 3.03
N SER A 701 -23.41 -0.89 1.90
CA SER A 701 -22.77 -0.76 0.59
C SER A 701 -23.40 0.33 -0.27
N ASP A 702 -22.64 0.81 -1.24
CA ASP A 702 -23.02 1.85 -2.19
C ASP A 702 -23.59 1.24 -3.50
N GLY A 703 -23.69 2.04 -4.56
CA GLY A 703 -24.17 1.60 -5.87
C GLY A 703 -23.15 0.82 -6.70
N GLY A 704 -21.94 0.59 -6.18
CA GLY A 704 -20.71 0.14 -6.81
C GLY A 704 -20.40 -1.33 -6.58
N THR A 705 -19.14 -1.66 -6.36
CA THR A 705 -18.57 -3.01 -6.43
C THR A 705 -19.24 -3.96 -5.42
N ILE A 706 -19.28 -5.26 -5.73
CA ILE A 706 -19.77 -6.28 -4.78
C ILE A 706 -18.67 -7.26 -4.44
N ALA A 707 -18.63 -7.70 -3.20
CA ALA A 707 -17.63 -8.63 -2.70
C ALA A 707 -18.23 -9.65 -1.71
N ASP A 708 -17.41 -10.62 -1.28
CA ASP A 708 -17.81 -11.78 -0.46
C ASP A 708 -18.42 -11.40 0.90
N GLY A 709 -18.11 -10.20 1.41
CA GLY A 709 -18.69 -9.66 2.64
C GLY A 709 -17.85 -9.91 3.88
N TYR A 710 -18.51 -9.90 5.04
CA TYR A 710 -17.91 -9.98 6.36
C TYR A 710 -18.40 -11.22 7.10
N PHE A 711 -17.45 -11.93 7.71
CA PHE A 711 -17.68 -13.16 8.45
C PHE A 711 -17.15 -12.99 9.86
N PHE A 712 -17.88 -13.46 10.87
CA PHE A 712 -17.37 -13.54 12.24
C PHE A 712 -17.77 -14.84 12.93
N ASP A 713 -16.93 -15.28 13.87
CA ASP A 713 -17.06 -16.55 14.57
C ASP A 713 -16.50 -16.46 16.00
N ASN A 714 -16.89 -17.39 16.88
CA ASN A 714 -16.49 -17.44 18.29
C ASN A 714 -16.64 -16.11 19.02
N LEU A 715 -17.82 -15.50 18.93
CA LEU A 715 -18.08 -14.23 19.60
C LEU A 715 -18.19 -14.45 21.10
N GLY A 716 -17.40 -13.69 21.86
CA GLY A 716 -17.36 -13.75 23.31
C GLY A 716 -17.35 -12.37 23.96
N VAL A 717 -17.97 -12.28 25.13
CA VAL A 717 -17.77 -11.16 26.06
C VAL A 717 -17.17 -11.71 27.34
N THR A 718 -15.96 -11.25 27.65
CA THR A 718 -15.21 -11.66 28.83
C THR A 718 -15.02 -10.44 29.73
N MET A 719 -15.24 -10.59 31.02
CA MET A 719 -15.06 -9.53 32.01
C MET A 719 -14.18 -9.96 33.17
N ILE A 720 -13.64 -8.97 33.89
CA ILE A 720 -12.98 -9.16 35.18
C ILE A 720 -13.97 -8.70 36.26
N ASP A 721 -14.36 -9.60 37.17
CA ASP A 721 -15.42 -9.32 38.15
C ASP A 721 -14.90 -8.57 39.41
N VAL A 722 -15.48 -7.41 39.75
CA VAL A 722 -15.13 -6.60 40.92
C VAL A 722 -15.38 -7.30 42.26
N THR A 723 -16.29 -8.27 42.31
CA THR A 723 -16.67 -8.98 43.54
C THR A 723 -15.71 -10.14 43.87
N THR A 724 -14.92 -10.58 42.90
CA THR A 724 -13.94 -11.66 43.05
C THR A 724 -12.59 -11.21 43.60
N GLY A 725 -12.45 -9.92 43.97
CA GLY A 725 -11.25 -9.34 44.61
C GLY A 725 -10.93 -9.83 46.02
N VAL A 726 -11.68 -10.79 46.56
CA VAL A 726 -11.30 -11.57 47.74
C VAL A 726 -11.21 -13.03 47.32
N GLN A 727 -10.09 -13.45 46.74
CA GLN A 727 -9.79 -14.88 46.69
C GLN A 727 -9.40 -15.34 48.10
N THR A 728 -10.37 -15.81 48.87
CA THR A 728 -10.10 -16.93 49.77
C THR A 728 -9.71 -18.12 48.89
N PRO A 729 -8.58 -18.81 49.17
CA PRO A 729 -8.13 -19.93 48.36
C PRO A 729 -9.26 -20.96 48.24
N GLU A 730 -9.46 -21.54 47.04
CA GLU A 730 -10.45 -22.61 46.79
C GLU A 730 -10.41 -23.59 47.97
N THR A 731 -11.42 -23.53 48.82
CA THR A 731 -11.44 -24.37 50.01
C THR A 731 -11.93 -25.74 49.55
N TYR A 732 -11.00 -26.69 49.41
CA TYR A 732 -11.38 -28.08 49.20
C TYR A 732 -12.30 -28.51 50.35
N SER A 733 -13.53 -28.87 50.02
CA SER A 733 -14.47 -29.46 50.95
C SER A 733 -14.31 -30.99 50.95
N ASP A 734 -14.63 -31.64 52.07
CA ASP A 734 -14.65 -33.11 52.23
C ASP A 734 -15.79 -33.79 51.43
N PHE A 735 -16.16 -33.24 50.27
CA PHE A 735 -17.15 -33.83 49.38
C PHE A 735 -16.62 -35.13 48.80
N PHE A 736 -17.33 -36.22 49.10
CA PHE A 736 -17.03 -37.51 48.51
C PHE A 736 -17.59 -37.58 47.09
N ILE A 737 -16.74 -37.99 46.16
CA ILE A 737 -17.09 -38.38 44.80
C ILE A 737 -16.39 -39.71 44.48
N SER A 738 -17.15 -40.69 44.00
CA SER A 738 -16.62 -41.99 43.57
C SER A 738 -16.00 -41.90 42.18
N GLU A 739 -15.18 -42.90 41.83
CA GLU A 739 -14.81 -43.09 40.43
C GLU A 739 -16.07 -43.37 39.58
N PRO A 740 -16.10 -42.91 38.31
CA PRO A 740 -17.18 -43.25 37.38
C PRO A 740 -17.25 -44.76 37.12
N ARG A 741 -18.45 -45.33 37.04
CA ARG A 741 -18.69 -46.76 36.73
C ARG A 741 -19.83 -46.93 35.72
N PRO A 742 -19.61 -47.55 34.54
CA PRO A 742 -18.34 -48.06 34.01
C PRO A 742 -17.37 -46.94 33.59
N ASN A 743 -16.06 -47.22 33.69
CA ASN A 743 -14.98 -46.35 33.20
C ASN A 743 -13.87 -47.23 32.59
N PRO A 744 -13.69 -47.27 31.25
CA PRO A 744 -14.25 -46.32 30.29
C PRO A 744 -15.78 -46.42 30.11
N ALA A 745 -16.42 -45.26 29.92
CA ALA A 745 -17.84 -45.11 29.64
C ALA A 745 -18.10 -45.12 28.13
N GLU A 746 -19.16 -45.81 27.71
CA GLU A 746 -19.70 -45.71 26.34
C GLU A 746 -20.75 -44.59 26.33
N ASP A 747 -22.02 -44.88 26.56
CA ASP A 747 -23.06 -43.84 26.52
C ASP A 747 -23.44 -43.31 27.91
N MET A 748 -23.08 -44.02 28.97
CA MET A 748 -23.47 -43.71 30.34
C MET A 748 -22.37 -44.08 31.35
N THR A 749 -22.29 -43.32 32.44
CA THR A 749 -21.55 -43.70 33.66
C THR A 749 -22.34 -43.30 34.90
N VAL A 750 -22.12 -43.99 36.02
CA VAL A 750 -22.70 -43.66 37.32
C VAL A 750 -21.62 -43.16 38.27
N ILE A 751 -21.94 -42.16 39.08
CA ILE A 751 -21.09 -41.66 40.17
C ILE A 751 -21.89 -41.62 41.46
N SER A 752 -21.30 -42.10 42.55
CA SER A 752 -21.81 -41.90 43.91
C SER A 752 -21.20 -40.64 44.52
N TYR A 753 -22.01 -39.83 45.18
CA TYR A 753 -21.56 -38.62 45.85
C TYR A 753 -22.15 -38.49 47.27
N ASN A 754 -21.43 -37.79 48.15
CA ASN A 754 -21.89 -37.44 49.49
C ASN A 754 -21.31 -36.08 49.90
N LEU A 755 -22.19 -35.12 50.20
CA LEU A 755 -21.88 -33.74 50.54
C LEU A 755 -22.02 -33.53 52.04
N THR A 756 -21.09 -32.80 52.66
CA THR A 756 -21.15 -32.47 54.08
C THR A 756 -22.19 -31.39 54.40
N ASP A 757 -22.48 -30.50 53.44
CA ASP A 757 -23.57 -29.51 53.47
C ASP A 757 -24.13 -29.33 52.04
N TYR A 758 -25.46 -29.37 51.87
CA TYR A 758 -26.12 -29.27 50.55
C TYR A 758 -26.89 -27.96 50.40
N SER A 759 -26.57 -27.19 49.35
CA SER A 759 -27.31 -26.03 48.87
C SER A 759 -27.83 -26.26 47.45
N GLY A 760 -28.93 -25.60 47.07
CA GLY A 760 -29.63 -25.82 45.79
C GLY A 760 -28.84 -25.46 44.52
N ASN A 761 -27.64 -24.86 44.63
CA ASN A 761 -26.74 -24.53 43.51
C ASN A 761 -25.53 -25.49 43.43
N THR A 762 -25.73 -26.78 43.71
CA THR A 762 -24.67 -27.81 43.68
C THR A 762 -24.75 -28.66 42.41
N GLY A 763 -23.63 -28.92 41.73
CA GLY A 763 -23.60 -29.76 40.54
C GLY A 763 -22.28 -30.47 40.27
N ILE A 764 -22.31 -31.55 39.50
CA ILE A 764 -21.11 -32.21 38.95
C ILE A 764 -20.70 -31.46 37.68
N THR A 765 -19.48 -30.96 37.69
CA THR A 765 -18.80 -30.40 36.52
C THR A 765 -18.10 -31.51 35.75
N ILE A 766 -18.15 -31.44 34.42
CA ILE A 766 -17.32 -32.20 33.50
C ILE A 766 -16.39 -31.20 32.82
N SER A 767 -15.09 -31.43 32.89
CA SER A 767 -14.07 -30.58 32.29
C SER A 767 -13.16 -31.42 31.38
N ASP A 768 -12.51 -30.79 30.41
CA ASP A 768 -11.37 -31.43 29.75
C ASP A 768 -10.12 -31.41 30.64
N LEU A 769 -8.99 -31.90 30.11
CA LEU A 769 -7.72 -31.96 30.83
C LEU A 769 -7.07 -30.58 31.04
N THR A 770 -7.50 -29.55 30.31
CA THR A 770 -7.02 -28.17 30.51
C THR A 770 -7.89 -27.42 31.52
N GLY A 771 -8.91 -28.07 32.10
CA GLY A 771 -9.81 -27.48 33.09
C GLY A 771 -10.97 -26.71 32.48
N LYS A 772 -11.13 -26.68 31.14
CA LYS A 772 -12.26 -26.03 30.47
C LYS A 772 -13.53 -26.77 30.82
N LEU A 773 -14.51 -26.05 31.35
CA LEU A 773 -15.81 -26.60 31.69
C LEU A 773 -16.58 -26.99 30.42
N ILE A 774 -16.97 -28.26 30.32
CA ILE A 774 -17.78 -28.80 29.22
C ILE A 774 -19.26 -28.82 29.60
N ARG A 775 -19.57 -29.24 30.83
CA ARG A 775 -20.96 -29.43 31.27
C ARG A 775 -21.09 -29.36 32.78
N VAL A 776 -22.24 -28.89 33.26
CA VAL A 776 -22.66 -28.98 34.67
C VAL A 776 -23.91 -29.83 34.77
N ILE A 777 -23.95 -30.74 35.73
CA ILE A 777 -25.08 -31.63 36.02
C ILE A 777 -25.56 -31.30 37.43
N PRO A 778 -26.74 -30.67 37.60
CA PRO A 778 -27.24 -30.29 38.92
C PRO A 778 -27.54 -31.54 39.77
N LEU A 779 -27.14 -31.48 41.04
CA LEU A 779 -27.49 -32.48 42.05
C LEU A 779 -28.81 -32.08 42.72
N LYS A 780 -29.63 -33.06 43.10
CA LYS A 780 -30.95 -32.84 43.71
C LYS A 780 -30.99 -33.12 45.20
N ASP A 781 -30.03 -33.90 45.69
CA ASP A 781 -29.95 -34.38 47.07
C ASP A 781 -28.53 -34.21 47.61
N ALA A 782 -28.36 -34.33 48.93
CA ALA A 782 -27.04 -34.22 49.58
C ALA A 782 -26.14 -35.46 49.36
N LYS A 783 -26.73 -36.60 49.00
CA LYS A 783 -26.02 -37.86 48.75
C LYS A 783 -26.83 -38.75 47.82
N GLY A 784 -26.16 -39.54 47.00
CA GLY A 784 -26.83 -40.49 46.12
C GLY A 784 -25.94 -40.95 44.98
N ASP A 785 -26.55 -41.73 44.08
CA ASP A 785 -25.95 -42.10 42.81
C ASP A 785 -26.57 -41.23 41.71
N ILE A 786 -25.76 -40.75 40.77
CA ILE A 786 -26.21 -40.01 39.60
C ILE A 786 -25.72 -40.67 38.32
N GLU A 787 -26.65 -40.86 37.39
CA GLU A 787 -26.36 -41.30 36.04
C GLU A 787 -25.98 -40.10 35.17
N ILE A 788 -24.81 -40.21 34.53
CA ILE A 788 -24.25 -39.20 33.64
C ILE A 788 -24.30 -39.76 32.22
N ASN A 789 -25.09 -39.11 31.37
CA ASN A 789 -25.10 -39.39 29.94
C ASN A 789 -23.86 -38.80 29.28
N THR A 790 -23.00 -39.69 28.78
CA THR A 790 -21.73 -39.37 28.14
C THR A 790 -21.79 -39.48 26.62
N SER A 791 -22.94 -39.82 26.01
CA SER A 791 -23.05 -40.03 24.56
C SER A 791 -22.72 -38.78 23.73
N GLN A 792 -22.87 -37.59 24.33
CA GLN A 792 -22.53 -36.30 23.71
C GLN A 792 -21.06 -35.91 23.86
N LEU A 793 -20.27 -36.66 24.64
CA LEU A 793 -18.83 -36.43 24.78
C LEU A 793 -18.08 -37.16 23.67
N LYS A 794 -17.09 -36.51 23.06
CA LYS A 794 -16.16 -37.16 22.13
C LYS A 794 -15.30 -38.19 22.88
N PRO A 795 -14.83 -39.28 22.23
CA PRO A 795 -13.85 -40.18 22.81
C PRO A 795 -12.64 -39.41 23.33
N GLY A 796 -12.25 -39.64 24.59
CA GLY A 796 -11.26 -38.80 25.27
C GLY A 796 -11.27 -38.94 26.79
N MET A 797 -10.43 -38.14 27.46
CA MET A 797 -10.35 -38.09 28.92
C MET A 797 -10.91 -36.78 29.45
N TYR A 798 -11.68 -36.88 30.52
CA TYR A 798 -12.37 -35.78 31.18
C TYR A 798 -12.16 -35.84 32.70
N LEU A 799 -12.32 -34.71 33.36
CA LEU A 799 -12.28 -34.56 34.82
C LEU A 799 -13.67 -34.24 35.34
N LEU A 800 -14.11 -34.96 36.37
CA LEU A 800 -15.38 -34.74 37.03
C LEU A 800 -15.15 -34.24 38.45
N SER A 801 -15.81 -33.16 38.84
CA SER A 801 -15.75 -32.64 40.22
C SER A 801 -17.08 -32.04 40.65
N ILE A 802 -17.40 -32.10 41.93
CA ILE A 802 -18.57 -31.44 42.50
C ILE A 802 -18.21 -29.98 42.74
N ARG A 803 -19.07 -29.06 42.31
CA ARG A 803 -19.03 -27.65 42.68
C ARG A 803 -20.27 -27.25 43.47
N GLN A 804 -20.05 -26.45 44.52
CA GLN A 804 -21.08 -25.78 45.30
C GLN A 804 -20.56 -24.38 45.66
N GLY A 805 -20.97 -23.36 44.91
CA GLY A 805 -20.37 -22.03 45.03
C GLY A 805 -18.86 -22.09 44.79
N GLU A 806 -18.08 -21.65 45.78
CA GLU A 806 -16.60 -21.66 45.76
C GLU A 806 -15.98 -23.00 46.19
N TYR A 807 -16.78 -23.93 46.73
CA TYR A 807 -16.28 -25.24 47.19
C TYR A 807 -16.20 -26.24 46.02
N LYS A 808 -15.06 -26.93 45.92
CA LYS A 808 -14.82 -27.96 44.90
C LYS A 808 -14.36 -29.27 45.55
N SER A 809 -14.90 -30.39 45.09
CA SER A 809 -14.36 -31.72 45.46
C SER A 809 -13.03 -31.98 44.77
N ARG A 810 -12.32 -33.05 45.18
CA ARG A 810 -11.30 -33.67 44.32
C ARG A 810 -11.89 -34.00 42.94
N SER A 811 -11.06 -33.99 41.91
CA SER A 811 -11.47 -34.42 40.56
C SER A 811 -11.29 -35.93 40.40
N VAL A 812 -12.23 -36.59 39.74
CA VAL A 812 -12.16 -38.00 39.32
C VAL A 812 -12.11 -38.09 37.81
N LYS A 813 -11.46 -39.13 37.29
CA LYS A 813 -11.16 -39.24 35.86
C LYS A 813 -12.24 -40.03 35.14
N LEU A 814 -12.80 -39.48 34.07
CA LEU A 814 -13.69 -40.18 33.15
C LEU A 814 -12.97 -40.43 31.82
N ILE A 815 -13.01 -41.66 31.32
CA ILE A 815 -12.54 -42.04 30.00
C ILE A 815 -13.78 -42.34 29.16
N LYS A 816 -14.04 -41.54 28.12
CA LYS A 816 -15.06 -41.81 27.10
C LYS A 816 -14.46 -42.66 25.99
N ARG A 817 -15.07 -43.80 25.69
CA ARG A 817 -14.75 -44.63 24.52
C ARG A 817 -15.45 -44.14 23.26
#